data_AF-A0A9D7X4B1-F1
#
_entry.id   AF-A0A9D7X4B1-F1
#
_cell.length_a   1.000
_cell.length_b   1.000
_cell.length_c   1.000
_cell.angle_alpha   90.00
_cell.angle_beta   90.00
_cell.angle_gamma   90.00
#
_symmetry.space_group_name_H-M   'P 1'
#
loop_
_entity.id
_entity.type
_entity.pdbx_description
1 polymer ?
#
loop_
_entity_poly.entity_id
_entity_poly.type
_entity_poly.pdbx_seq_one_letter_code
_entity_poly.pdbx_strand_id
1 'polypeptide(L)'
;MAKENTEKIIVSAKDRTMCEATQQMLEKARRDGVKLDLDRGYEMKPCPIGVESACCKHCYMGPCRLNPRDPYKKVGVCGATIDTIMARNFGRNVAAGSASHNDHGRHILGLFKGIIDGKVKDFSIDDTIKLERVAKSLGIDVEGKEVLQVAKELHDELEKTFSNVEGEMPFTRLAPEATQELWRKEGIMPRGAMLEVMELMSRTHIGCDQDYNNLMKQISRTALADGWGGSMVATELSDIMFGTPSPTLSEVNMGVLKEDQVNIIVHGHEPAMFEGMLMAVNDPFFINEAKARGAKGINLVGMCCSGAEMMSRHGVPHAGSFGSTEAVIVTGAVDAMVVDIQCIKQGLAAVAKCYDTHLITTNARAHIEGATHIEFDERDPRNCTDAVLSKAIARYASRSMPIEIPKQVQTGVQGFTHEYIEYMLGGTFRGSYSPLNENIINGRIRGVAGVVGCTNPKVKQDSIHIALVRELIKNDVLVLQTGCSQISLAKAGFLVPEAAPLAGPGLSEVCETVGMPPVLGLGSCVDNTRILIAASAMVKAGGLGNSLADLPVAGCAPEWMSEKALAIGQYFVASGVYTVFGIGFPSIKDTKFHNLLFDGLEKQGYGKWGTASDPIEIARMMIAHIDKKRKQLGIDKTRERTLVDMSDRRDLAS
;
A
#
# COMPACT_ATOMS: atom_id res chain seq x y z
N MET A 1 -26.26 -40.43 23.88
CA MET A 1 -24.88 -40.84 24.23
C MET A 1 -24.21 -41.26 22.92
N ALA A 2 -23.15 -40.67 22.40
CA ALA A 2 -22.12 -39.83 23.00
C ALA A 2 -22.01 -38.47 22.27
N LYS A 3 -21.97 -37.39 23.05
CA LYS A 3 -21.39 -36.11 22.63
C LYS A 3 -19.88 -36.35 22.63
N GLU A 4 -19.25 -36.51 21.47
CA GLU A 4 -17.82 -36.30 21.35
C GLU A 4 -17.58 -34.79 21.41
N ASN A 5 -17.54 -34.30 22.65
CA ASN A 5 -17.07 -32.99 23.01
C ASN A 5 -15.55 -33.00 22.90
N THR A 6 -15.02 -32.97 21.66
CA THR A 6 -13.67 -32.43 21.48
C THR A 6 -13.81 -30.92 21.58
N GLU A 7 -13.61 -30.38 22.78
CA GLU A 7 -13.29 -28.97 22.96
C GLU A 7 -12.06 -28.68 22.09
N LYS A 8 -12.28 -28.28 20.84
CA LYS A 8 -11.23 -27.64 20.04
C LYS A 8 -10.79 -26.46 20.88
N ILE A 9 -9.54 -26.48 21.36
CA ILE A 9 -8.95 -25.37 22.10
C ILE A 9 -9.08 -24.13 21.21
N ILE A 10 -10.05 -23.27 21.52
CA ILE A 10 -10.27 -22.01 20.82
C ILE A 10 -9.18 -21.07 21.32
N VAL A 11 -8.28 -20.65 20.44
CA VAL A 11 -7.22 -19.69 20.79
C VAL A 11 -7.85 -18.38 21.24
N SER A 12 -7.32 -17.81 22.33
CA SER A 12 -7.78 -16.54 22.86
C SER A 12 -7.77 -15.45 21.79
N ALA A 13 -8.78 -14.58 21.77
CA ALA A 13 -8.82 -13.46 20.83
C ALA A 13 -7.59 -12.55 20.98
N LYS A 14 -7.07 -12.42 22.20
CA LYS A 14 -5.82 -11.70 22.53
C LYS A 14 -4.58 -12.28 21.88
N ASP A 15 -4.59 -13.55 21.46
CA ASP A 15 -3.46 -14.18 20.77
C ASP A 15 -3.57 -14.04 19.25
N ARG A 16 -4.72 -13.57 18.74
CA ARG A 16 -4.98 -13.42 17.30
C ARG A 16 -4.75 -12.00 16.78
N THR A 17 -4.95 -10.99 17.63
CA THR A 17 -4.85 -9.59 17.22
C THR A 17 -4.48 -8.67 18.38
N MET A 18 -3.74 -7.60 18.12
CA MET A 18 -3.50 -6.52 19.09
C MET A 18 -4.68 -5.55 19.19
N CYS A 19 -5.58 -5.52 18.21
CA CYS A 19 -6.70 -4.59 18.16
C CYS A 19 -7.84 -5.05 19.08
N GLU A 20 -8.07 -4.35 20.19
CA GLU A 20 -9.11 -4.67 21.18
C GLU A 20 -10.52 -4.76 20.56
N ALA A 21 -10.86 -3.85 19.64
CA ALA A 21 -12.14 -3.88 18.93
C ALA A 21 -12.31 -5.18 18.12
N THR A 22 -11.25 -5.62 17.43
CA THR A 22 -11.25 -6.90 16.72
C THR A 22 -11.31 -8.07 17.69
N GLN A 23 -10.68 -7.99 18.88
CA GLN A 23 -10.78 -9.04 19.90
C GLN A 23 -12.22 -9.21 20.38
N GLN A 24 -12.89 -8.11 20.70
CA GLN A 24 -14.28 -8.10 21.13
C GLN A 24 -15.20 -8.73 20.06
N MET A 25 -15.02 -8.35 18.80
CA MET A 25 -15.81 -8.90 17.69
C MET A 25 -15.48 -10.35 17.37
N LEU A 26 -14.24 -10.80 17.57
CA LEU A 26 -13.89 -12.21 17.44
C LEU A 26 -14.57 -13.06 18.53
N GLU A 27 -14.62 -12.56 19.77
CA GLU A 27 -15.34 -13.22 20.86
C GLU A 27 -16.85 -13.26 20.61
N LYS A 28 -17.43 -12.15 20.14
CA LYS A 28 -18.85 -12.10 19.74
C LYS A 28 -19.15 -13.10 18.63
N ALA A 29 -18.35 -13.12 17.56
CA ALA A 29 -18.52 -14.06 16.45
C ALA A 29 -18.56 -15.52 16.95
N ARG A 30 -17.67 -15.88 17.90
CA ARG A 30 -17.65 -17.22 18.50
C ARG A 30 -18.90 -17.51 19.33
N ARG A 31 -19.44 -16.54 20.07
CA ARG A 31 -20.73 -16.68 20.78
C ARG A 31 -21.88 -16.92 19.79
N ASP A 32 -21.83 -16.23 18.66
CA ASP A 32 -22.85 -16.30 17.60
C ASP A 32 -22.65 -17.52 16.66
N GLY A 33 -21.61 -18.33 16.88
CA GLY A 33 -21.29 -19.49 16.05
C GLY A 33 -20.72 -19.15 14.66
N VAL A 34 -20.27 -17.91 14.46
CA VAL A 34 -19.70 -17.39 13.21
C VAL A 34 -18.18 -17.52 13.23
N LYS A 35 -17.61 -18.13 12.18
CA LYS A 35 -16.16 -18.35 12.06
C LYS A 35 -15.51 -17.28 11.19
N LEU A 36 -14.54 -16.55 11.73
CA LEU A 36 -13.84 -15.48 11.01
C LEU A 36 -12.52 -15.97 10.38
N ASP A 37 -11.93 -15.14 9.53
CA ASP A 37 -10.66 -15.39 8.84
C ASP A 37 -9.49 -15.59 9.81
N LEU A 38 -9.49 -14.88 10.93
CA LEU A 38 -8.49 -15.07 12.00
C LEU A 38 -8.55 -16.48 12.60
N ASP A 39 -9.73 -17.11 12.68
CA ASP A 39 -9.88 -18.51 13.10
C ASP A 39 -9.47 -19.46 11.97
N ARG A 40 -9.95 -19.22 10.74
CA ARG A 40 -9.60 -20.05 9.57
C ARG A 40 -8.09 -20.07 9.31
N GLY A 41 -7.43 -18.92 9.43
CA GLY A 41 -5.98 -18.80 9.25
C GLY A 41 -5.17 -19.43 10.37
N TYR A 42 -5.71 -19.53 11.59
CA TYR A 42 -5.08 -20.29 12.67
C TYR A 42 -5.16 -21.80 12.44
N GLU A 43 -6.34 -22.29 12.03
CA GLU A 43 -6.58 -23.72 11.83
C GLU A 43 -5.88 -24.27 10.58
N MET A 44 -5.69 -23.44 9.54
CA MET A 44 -5.12 -23.86 8.27
C MET A 44 -3.59 -23.91 8.31
N LYS A 45 -3.02 -25.10 8.51
CA LYS A 45 -1.57 -25.31 8.43
C LYS A 45 -1.05 -25.13 6.98
N PRO A 46 -0.03 -24.29 6.74
CA PRO A 46 0.55 -24.12 5.41
C PRO A 46 1.12 -25.42 4.84
N CYS A 47 1.03 -25.60 3.51
CA CYS A 47 1.71 -26.69 2.81
C CYS A 47 3.23 -26.53 2.95
N PRO A 48 3.97 -27.51 3.52
CA PRO A 48 5.40 -27.38 3.79
C PRO A 48 6.28 -27.16 2.56
N ILE A 49 5.86 -27.64 1.39
CA ILE A 49 6.59 -27.46 0.12
C ILE A 49 6.15 -26.18 -0.59
N GLY A 50 4.88 -25.81 -0.45
CA GLY A 50 4.31 -24.62 -1.08
C GLY A 50 4.83 -23.32 -0.45
N VAL A 51 5.00 -23.29 0.88
CA VAL A 51 5.49 -22.11 1.59
C VAL A 51 6.91 -21.71 1.17
N GLU A 52 7.75 -22.69 0.84
CA GLU A 52 9.13 -22.50 0.38
C GLU A 52 9.24 -22.33 -1.14
N SER A 53 8.11 -22.28 -1.87
CA SER A 53 8.08 -22.18 -3.34
C SER A 53 8.76 -23.34 -4.09
N ALA A 54 8.82 -24.53 -3.47
CA ALA A 54 9.50 -25.71 -4.01
C ALA A 54 8.60 -26.64 -4.85
N CYS A 55 7.44 -26.14 -5.29
CA CYS A 55 6.46 -26.86 -6.11
C CYS A 55 6.21 -26.10 -7.42
N CYS A 56 6.32 -26.78 -8.56
CA CYS A 56 6.00 -26.22 -9.87
C CYS A 56 4.73 -26.87 -10.44
N LYS A 57 3.76 -26.03 -10.82
CA LYS A 57 2.46 -26.43 -11.38
C LYS A 57 2.17 -25.82 -12.76
N HIS A 58 3.21 -25.44 -13.51
CA HIS A 58 3.07 -24.68 -14.76
C HIS A 58 2.75 -25.54 -15.99
N CYS A 59 2.70 -26.88 -15.86
CA CYS A 59 2.29 -27.80 -16.92
C CYS A 59 1.74 -29.10 -16.32
N TYR A 60 1.08 -29.91 -17.14
CA TYR A 60 0.42 -31.15 -16.72
C TYR A 60 1.33 -32.39 -16.71
N MET A 61 2.63 -32.26 -17.03
CA MET A 61 3.61 -33.29 -16.67
C MET A 61 3.88 -33.34 -15.17
N GLY A 62 3.62 -32.22 -14.47
CA GLY A 62 3.68 -32.12 -13.02
C GLY A 62 2.34 -32.46 -12.34
N PRO A 63 2.11 -31.97 -11.10
CA PRO A 63 2.93 -31.03 -10.35
C PRO A 63 4.28 -31.63 -9.91
N CYS A 64 5.38 -30.90 -10.14
CA CYS A 64 6.71 -31.31 -9.71
C CYS A 64 6.97 -30.76 -8.30
N ARG A 65 7.32 -31.64 -7.35
CA ARG A 65 7.64 -31.27 -5.96
C ARG A 65 9.11 -31.57 -5.67
N LEU A 66 9.87 -30.55 -5.29
CA LEU A 66 11.26 -30.68 -4.87
C LEU A 66 11.32 -30.66 -3.34
N ASN A 67 12.35 -31.27 -2.76
CA ASN A 67 12.52 -31.30 -1.30
C ASN A 67 13.24 -30.03 -0.85
N PRO A 68 12.62 -29.12 -0.06
CA PRO A 68 13.29 -27.91 0.41
C PRO A 68 14.56 -28.18 1.23
N ARG A 69 14.64 -29.35 1.89
CA ARG A 69 15.80 -29.73 2.72
C ARG A 69 16.97 -30.29 1.90
N ASP A 70 16.72 -30.67 0.66
CA ASP A 70 17.74 -31.18 -0.26
C ASP A 70 17.38 -30.72 -1.68
N PRO A 71 17.46 -29.40 -1.93
CA PRO A 71 16.78 -28.74 -3.04
C PRO A 71 17.38 -29.10 -4.41
N TYR A 72 18.62 -29.60 -4.45
CA TYR A 72 19.34 -29.96 -5.67
C TYR A 72 19.34 -31.47 -5.99
N LYS A 73 18.82 -32.32 -5.10
CA LYS A 73 18.80 -33.78 -5.32
C LYS A 73 18.02 -34.22 -6.55
N LYS A 74 16.99 -33.46 -6.92
CA LYS A 74 16.11 -33.76 -8.05
C LYS A 74 15.79 -32.48 -8.81
N VAL A 75 15.45 -32.68 -10.08
CA VAL A 75 14.87 -31.65 -10.95
C VAL A 75 13.41 -31.98 -11.22
N GLY A 76 12.65 -31.01 -11.73
CA GLY A 76 11.31 -31.28 -12.28
C GLY A 76 11.36 -32.19 -13.51
N VAL A 77 10.21 -32.69 -13.96
CA VAL A 77 10.10 -33.61 -15.11
C VAL A 77 10.75 -33.03 -16.38
N CYS A 78 10.63 -31.72 -16.59
CA CYS A 78 11.24 -31.01 -17.73
C CYS A 78 12.73 -30.66 -17.54
N GLY A 79 13.36 -31.10 -16.45
CA GLY A 79 14.74 -30.76 -16.12
C GLY A 79 14.92 -29.45 -15.35
N ALA A 80 13.86 -28.69 -15.08
CA ALA A 80 13.96 -27.44 -14.33
C ALA A 80 14.49 -27.66 -12.90
N THR A 81 15.53 -26.91 -12.54
CA THR A 81 16.13 -26.90 -11.20
C THR A 81 15.26 -26.13 -10.20
N ILE A 82 15.58 -26.26 -8.91
CA ILE A 82 14.93 -25.47 -7.86
C ILE A 82 15.04 -23.96 -8.08
N ASP A 83 16.19 -23.47 -8.53
CA ASP A 83 16.43 -22.04 -8.79
C ASP A 83 15.50 -21.51 -9.88
N THR A 84 15.39 -22.25 -10.98
CA THR A 84 14.47 -21.94 -12.08
C THR A 84 13.01 -21.99 -11.62
N ILE A 85 12.64 -22.98 -10.81
CA ILE A 85 11.27 -23.13 -10.29
C ILE A 85 10.90 -21.96 -9.37
N MET A 86 11.76 -21.63 -8.40
CA MET A 86 11.53 -20.51 -7.48
C MET A 86 11.48 -19.19 -8.22
N ALA A 87 12.38 -18.94 -9.18
CA ALA A 87 12.36 -17.73 -10.00
C ALA A 87 11.07 -17.58 -10.81
N ARG A 88 10.57 -18.66 -11.44
CA ARG A 88 9.30 -18.61 -12.17
C ARG A 88 8.11 -18.41 -11.25
N ASN A 89 8.08 -19.07 -10.10
CA ASN A 89 7.00 -18.91 -9.12
C ASN A 89 6.97 -17.48 -8.57
N PHE A 90 8.13 -16.95 -8.17
CA PHE A 90 8.27 -15.57 -7.73
C PHE A 90 7.87 -14.59 -8.83
N GLY A 91 8.31 -14.82 -10.07
CA GLY A 91 7.94 -14.00 -11.21
C GLY A 91 6.44 -13.99 -11.50
N ARG A 92 5.73 -15.12 -11.38
CA ARG A 92 4.27 -15.15 -11.54
C ARG A 92 3.55 -14.41 -10.42
N ASN A 93 4.04 -14.47 -9.18
CA ASN A 93 3.50 -13.66 -8.09
C ASN A 93 3.70 -12.16 -8.38
N VAL A 94 4.89 -11.75 -8.82
CA VAL A 94 5.16 -10.36 -9.21
C VAL A 94 4.29 -9.93 -10.40
N ALA A 95 4.09 -10.81 -11.39
CA ALA A 95 3.21 -10.54 -12.53
C ALA A 95 1.76 -10.29 -12.09
N ALA A 96 1.20 -11.12 -11.20
CA ALA A 96 -0.16 -10.95 -10.68
C ALA A 96 -0.31 -9.67 -9.83
N GLY A 97 0.67 -9.38 -8.98
CA GLY A 97 0.71 -8.14 -8.21
C GLY A 97 0.78 -6.91 -9.11
N SER A 98 1.70 -6.90 -10.06
CA SER A 98 1.90 -5.81 -11.01
C SER A 98 0.66 -5.63 -11.90
N ALA A 99 0.04 -6.73 -12.37
CA ALA A 99 -1.18 -6.67 -13.17
C ALA A 99 -2.33 -6.02 -12.38
N SER A 100 -2.45 -6.30 -11.09
CA SER A 100 -3.50 -5.73 -10.23
C SER A 100 -3.38 -4.22 -10.11
N HIS A 101 -2.17 -3.69 -9.90
CA HIS A 101 -1.95 -2.23 -9.84
C HIS A 101 -2.04 -1.57 -11.21
N ASN A 102 -1.51 -2.22 -12.26
CA ASN A 102 -1.62 -1.69 -13.63
C ASN A 102 -3.05 -1.66 -14.14
N ASP A 103 -3.89 -2.64 -13.78
CA ASP A 103 -5.32 -2.60 -14.12
C ASP A 103 -6.05 -1.46 -13.39
N HIS A 104 -5.70 -1.19 -12.12
CA HIS A 104 -6.19 -0.01 -11.39
C HIS A 104 -5.74 1.29 -12.08
N GLY A 105 -4.45 1.46 -12.36
CA GLY A 105 -3.94 2.65 -13.06
C GLY A 105 -4.57 2.86 -14.43
N ARG A 106 -4.79 1.78 -15.19
CA ARG A 106 -5.47 1.83 -16.50
C ARG A 106 -6.93 2.24 -16.36
N HIS A 107 -7.61 1.77 -15.33
CA HIS A 107 -8.99 2.16 -15.04
C HIS A 107 -9.09 3.66 -14.71
N ILE A 108 -8.19 4.17 -13.87
CA ILE A 108 -8.10 5.59 -13.53
C ILE A 108 -7.77 6.44 -14.77
N LEU A 109 -6.85 5.99 -15.63
CA LEU A 109 -6.59 6.67 -16.90
C LEU A 109 -7.83 6.71 -17.80
N GLY A 110 -8.60 5.63 -17.85
CA GLY A 110 -9.86 5.56 -18.59
C GLY A 110 -10.93 6.51 -18.03
N LEU A 111 -11.02 6.62 -16.71
CA LEU A 111 -11.90 7.58 -16.04
C LEU A 111 -11.51 9.03 -16.38
N PHE A 112 -10.23 9.35 -16.28
CA PHE A 112 -9.70 10.67 -16.66
C PHE A 112 -10.01 11.00 -18.12
N LYS A 113 -9.87 10.03 -19.03
CA LYS A 113 -10.31 10.17 -20.42
C LYS A 113 -11.81 10.44 -20.53
N GLY A 114 -12.63 9.75 -19.75
CA GLY A 114 -14.07 9.94 -19.70
C GLY A 114 -14.46 11.38 -19.35
N ILE A 115 -13.74 12.01 -18.43
CA ILE A 115 -13.90 13.43 -18.05
C ILE A 115 -13.49 14.33 -19.22
N ILE A 116 -12.31 14.11 -19.82
CA ILE A 116 -11.80 14.89 -20.97
C ILE A 116 -12.77 14.84 -22.16
N ASP A 117 -13.32 13.66 -22.44
CA ASP A 117 -14.27 13.44 -23.54
C ASP A 117 -15.70 13.94 -23.21
N GLY A 118 -15.96 14.44 -22.00
CA GLY A 118 -17.29 14.89 -21.54
C GLY A 118 -18.33 13.77 -21.36
N LYS A 119 -17.87 12.51 -21.27
CA LYS A 119 -18.71 11.31 -21.11
C LYS A 119 -18.98 10.98 -19.64
N VAL A 120 -18.07 11.36 -18.75
CA VAL A 120 -18.24 11.32 -17.30
C VAL A 120 -18.49 12.75 -16.84
N LYS A 121 -19.59 12.99 -16.12
CA LYS A 121 -20.07 14.34 -15.77
C LYS A 121 -20.06 14.62 -14.28
N ASP A 122 -20.10 13.57 -13.47
CA ASP A 122 -20.15 13.66 -12.01
C ASP A 122 -18.75 13.82 -11.37
N PHE A 123 -17.68 13.65 -12.15
CA PHE A 123 -16.30 13.85 -11.73
C PHE A 123 -15.61 14.91 -12.61
N SER A 124 -14.63 15.60 -12.04
CA SER A 124 -13.93 16.73 -12.67
C SER A 124 -12.41 16.63 -12.52
N ILE A 125 -11.71 17.66 -13.02
CA ILE A 125 -10.29 17.90 -12.76
C ILE A 125 -10.23 18.90 -11.60
N ASP A 126 -10.14 18.38 -10.38
CA ASP A 126 -10.24 19.18 -9.17
C ASP A 126 -8.92 19.89 -8.83
N ASP A 127 -7.78 19.27 -9.13
CA ASP A 127 -6.45 19.86 -8.90
C ASP A 127 -5.72 20.21 -10.21
N THR A 128 -6.00 21.42 -10.70
CA THR A 128 -5.37 21.96 -11.91
C THR A 128 -3.88 22.29 -11.71
N ILE A 129 -3.44 22.60 -10.48
CA ILE A 129 -2.03 22.89 -10.17
C ILE A 129 -1.22 21.60 -10.27
N LYS A 130 -1.73 20.51 -9.70
CA LYS A 130 -1.15 19.17 -9.82
C LYS A 130 -1.10 18.74 -11.29
N LEU A 131 -2.17 18.94 -12.06
CA LEU A 131 -2.20 18.64 -13.49
C LEU A 131 -1.03 19.32 -14.23
N GLU A 132 -0.88 20.62 -14.05
CA GLU A 132 0.22 21.37 -14.67
C GLU A 132 1.60 20.89 -14.21
N ARG A 133 1.76 20.60 -12.91
CA ARG A 133 3.05 20.15 -12.38
C ARG A 133 3.45 18.79 -12.94
N VAL A 134 2.51 17.84 -13.01
CA VAL A 134 2.74 16.53 -13.59
C VAL A 134 3.04 16.65 -15.08
N ALA A 135 2.28 17.45 -15.82
CA ALA A 135 2.51 17.71 -17.24
C ALA A 135 3.93 18.26 -17.49
N LYS A 136 4.34 19.32 -16.75
CA LYS A 136 5.70 19.88 -16.83
C LYS A 136 6.78 18.85 -16.53
N SER A 137 6.57 17.99 -15.53
CA SER A 137 7.54 16.95 -15.16
C SER A 137 7.79 15.91 -16.27
N LEU A 138 6.84 15.78 -17.21
CA LEU A 138 6.93 14.91 -18.37
C LEU A 138 7.34 15.66 -19.66
N GLY A 139 7.63 16.96 -19.57
CA GLY A 139 8.05 17.79 -20.70
C GLY A 139 6.90 18.35 -21.55
N ILE A 140 5.68 18.35 -21.02
CA ILE A 140 4.52 18.95 -21.69
C ILE A 140 4.49 20.44 -21.37
N ASP A 141 4.48 21.27 -22.42
CA ASP A 141 4.28 22.71 -22.28
C ASP A 141 2.84 22.99 -21.85
N VAL A 142 2.67 23.91 -20.90
CA VAL A 142 1.35 24.29 -20.37
C VAL A 142 1.05 25.79 -20.54
N GLU A 143 2.04 26.59 -20.94
CA GLU A 143 1.88 28.05 -20.98
C GLU A 143 0.83 28.45 -22.04
N GLY A 144 -0.17 29.22 -21.62
CA GLY A 144 -1.25 29.68 -22.50
C GLY A 144 -2.24 28.60 -22.97
N LYS A 145 -2.15 27.37 -22.45
CA LYS A 145 -3.07 26.28 -22.79
C LYS A 145 -4.25 26.22 -21.83
N GLU A 146 -5.40 25.79 -22.35
CA GLU A 146 -6.56 25.48 -21.51
C GLU A 146 -6.34 24.19 -20.71
N VAL A 147 -6.97 24.08 -19.53
CA VAL A 147 -6.89 22.90 -18.65
C VAL A 147 -7.19 21.60 -19.40
N LEU A 148 -8.25 21.57 -20.22
CA LEU A 148 -8.62 20.38 -20.99
C LEU A 148 -7.58 20.01 -22.07
N GLN A 149 -6.87 20.99 -22.62
CA GLN A 149 -5.80 20.74 -23.57
C GLN A 149 -4.61 20.07 -22.86
N VAL A 150 -4.18 20.62 -21.72
CA VAL A 150 -3.11 20.03 -20.90
C VAL A 150 -3.50 18.62 -20.43
N ALA A 151 -4.74 18.43 -20.00
CA ALA A 151 -5.28 17.14 -19.58
C ALA A 151 -5.23 16.10 -20.71
N LYS A 152 -5.60 16.49 -21.93
CA LYS A 152 -5.53 15.61 -23.11
C LYS A 152 -4.09 15.24 -23.46
N GLU A 153 -3.18 16.21 -23.50
CA GLU A 153 -1.76 15.94 -23.77
C GLU A 153 -1.13 15.05 -22.69
N LEU A 154 -1.49 15.27 -21.42
CA LEU A 154 -1.06 14.39 -20.33
C LEU A 154 -1.62 12.98 -20.48
N HIS A 155 -2.92 12.84 -20.77
CA HIS A 155 -3.54 11.53 -21.03
C HIS A 155 -2.78 10.77 -22.13
N ASP A 156 -2.52 11.42 -23.26
CA ASP A 156 -1.87 10.79 -24.42
C ASP A 156 -0.41 10.40 -24.11
N GLU A 157 0.30 11.16 -23.27
CA GLU A 157 1.62 10.76 -22.77
C GLU A 157 1.50 9.56 -21.81
N LEU A 158 0.54 9.57 -20.88
CA LEU A 158 0.39 8.50 -19.88
C LEU A 158 -0.14 7.19 -20.45
N GLU A 159 -0.89 7.20 -21.55
CA GLU A 159 -1.33 5.99 -22.25
C GLU A 159 -0.16 5.07 -22.63
N LYS A 160 0.99 5.66 -22.96
CA LYS A 160 2.25 4.96 -23.25
C LYS A 160 2.70 4.03 -22.12
N THR A 161 2.33 4.33 -20.87
CA THR A 161 2.60 3.47 -19.71
C THR A 161 2.05 2.06 -19.89
N PHE A 162 0.93 1.90 -20.59
CA PHE A 162 0.25 0.61 -20.68
C PHE A 162 0.50 -0.10 -22.01
N SER A 163 0.41 0.64 -23.11
CA SER A 163 0.34 0.09 -24.47
C SER A 163 1.67 0.04 -25.22
N ASN A 164 2.71 0.74 -24.75
CA ASN A 164 3.98 0.77 -25.46
C ASN A 164 4.63 -0.61 -25.57
N VAL A 165 5.20 -0.88 -26.74
CA VAL A 165 6.01 -2.09 -27.00
C VAL A 165 7.50 -1.79 -27.10
N GLU A 166 7.86 -0.52 -27.29
CA GLU A 166 9.21 0.01 -27.42
C GLU A 166 9.34 1.33 -26.64
N GLY A 167 10.57 1.78 -26.41
CA GLY A 167 10.85 3.01 -25.65
C GLY A 167 10.79 2.82 -24.13
N GLU A 168 10.65 3.93 -23.41
CA GLU A 168 10.63 3.98 -21.94
C GLU A 168 9.31 4.56 -21.45
N MET A 169 8.81 4.06 -20.31
CA MET A 169 7.60 4.60 -19.69
C MET A 169 7.78 6.08 -19.29
N PRO A 170 6.74 6.93 -19.37
CA PRO A 170 6.86 8.35 -19.07
C PRO A 170 7.41 8.66 -17.68
N PHE A 171 6.86 8.00 -16.65
CA PHE A 171 7.17 8.31 -15.25
C PHE A 171 8.53 7.79 -14.77
N THR A 172 9.24 6.95 -15.52
CA THR A 172 10.61 6.57 -15.17
C THR A 172 11.56 7.77 -15.21
N ARG A 173 11.21 8.83 -15.95
CA ARG A 173 11.94 10.11 -15.98
C ARG A 173 11.99 10.81 -14.62
N LEU A 174 11.09 10.47 -13.69
CA LEU A 174 11.05 11.04 -12.33
C LEU A 174 12.04 10.37 -11.36
N ALA A 175 12.64 9.25 -11.75
CA ALA A 175 13.73 8.64 -10.98
C ALA A 175 15.02 9.46 -11.16
N PRO A 176 15.97 9.44 -10.20
CA PRO A 176 17.27 10.09 -10.38
C PRO A 176 18.00 9.56 -11.62
N GLU A 177 18.75 10.42 -12.29
CA GLU A 177 19.42 10.09 -13.57
C GLU A 177 20.33 8.85 -13.45
N ALA A 178 21.14 8.75 -12.40
CA ALA A 178 21.99 7.59 -12.15
C ALA A 178 21.18 6.28 -11.97
N THR A 179 19.97 6.36 -11.40
CA THR A 179 19.06 5.22 -11.28
C THR A 179 18.51 4.82 -12.64
N GLN A 180 18.12 5.79 -13.49
CA GLN A 180 17.66 5.51 -14.85
C GLN A 180 18.77 4.88 -15.71
N GLU A 181 20.00 5.41 -15.64
CA GLU A 181 21.16 4.86 -16.35
C GLU A 181 21.45 3.42 -15.95
N LEU A 182 21.35 3.10 -14.65
CA LEU A 182 21.47 1.73 -14.18
C LEU A 182 20.41 0.82 -14.83
N TRP A 183 19.15 1.25 -14.87
CA TRP A 183 18.08 0.47 -15.48
C TRP A 183 18.30 0.22 -16.97
N ARG A 184 18.77 1.24 -17.71
CA ARG A 184 19.13 1.11 -19.14
C ARG A 184 20.28 0.13 -19.32
N LYS A 185 21.36 0.30 -18.54
CA LYS A 185 22.55 -0.55 -18.57
C LYS A 185 22.21 -2.02 -18.31
N GLU A 186 21.36 -2.27 -17.33
CA GLU A 186 20.99 -3.64 -16.95
C GLU A 186 19.85 -4.24 -17.79
N GLY A 187 19.23 -3.45 -18.66
CA GLY A 187 18.14 -3.87 -19.54
C GLY A 187 16.80 -4.04 -18.82
N ILE A 188 16.59 -3.34 -17.71
CA ILE A 188 15.38 -3.42 -16.88
C ILE A 188 14.50 -2.17 -16.92
N MET A 189 14.85 -1.17 -17.74
CA MET A 189 13.97 -0.03 -18.02
C MET A 189 12.62 -0.54 -18.58
N PRO A 190 11.48 -0.25 -17.94
CA PRO A 190 10.19 -0.76 -18.39
C PRO A 190 9.69 -0.02 -19.63
N ARG A 191 9.01 -0.76 -20.53
CA ARG A 191 8.50 -0.24 -21.80
C ARG A 191 7.00 0.08 -21.73
N GLY A 192 6.19 -0.95 -21.46
CA GLY A 192 4.73 -0.87 -21.36
C GLY A 192 4.19 -1.98 -20.46
N ALA A 193 3.27 -1.65 -19.55
CA ALA A 193 2.87 -2.54 -18.48
C ALA A 193 2.22 -3.84 -18.97
N MET A 194 1.38 -3.74 -20.02
CA MET A 194 0.74 -4.93 -20.61
C MET A 194 1.78 -5.88 -21.20
N LEU A 195 2.80 -5.32 -21.88
CA LEU A 195 3.91 -6.10 -22.43
C LEU A 195 4.73 -6.76 -21.33
N GLU A 196 5.10 -6.04 -20.27
CA GLU A 196 5.96 -6.62 -19.23
C GLU A 196 5.28 -7.74 -18.44
N VAL A 197 3.97 -7.65 -18.21
CA VAL A 197 3.19 -8.74 -17.61
C VAL A 197 3.08 -9.92 -18.58
N MET A 198 2.73 -9.67 -19.85
CA MET A 198 2.62 -10.71 -20.87
C MET A 198 3.93 -11.46 -21.09
N GLU A 199 5.04 -10.73 -21.23
CA GLU A 199 6.37 -11.30 -21.46
C GLU A 199 6.84 -12.12 -20.25
N LEU A 200 6.59 -11.67 -19.02
CA LEU A 200 6.91 -12.45 -17.82
C LEU A 200 6.09 -13.75 -17.75
N MET A 201 4.79 -13.71 -18.10
CA MET A 201 3.96 -14.91 -18.19
C MET A 201 4.46 -15.87 -19.27
N SER A 202 4.88 -15.36 -20.42
CA SER A 202 5.50 -16.13 -21.51
C SER A 202 6.82 -16.79 -21.06
N ARG A 203 7.73 -16.01 -20.47
CA ARG A 203 9.03 -16.51 -19.98
C ARG A 203 8.91 -17.60 -18.91
N THR A 204 7.88 -17.53 -18.07
CA THR A 204 7.64 -18.56 -17.04
C THR A 204 6.92 -19.81 -17.57
N HIS A 205 6.50 -19.83 -18.84
CA HIS A 205 6.01 -21.03 -19.50
C HIS A 205 7.09 -22.13 -19.53
N ILE A 206 6.66 -23.38 -19.52
CA ILE A 206 7.57 -24.52 -19.65
C ILE A 206 8.40 -24.41 -20.93
N GLY A 207 9.72 -24.57 -20.81
CA GLY A 207 10.66 -24.58 -21.94
C GLY A 207 11.10 -23.21 -22.46
N CYS A 208 10.58 -22.10 -21.92
CA CYS A 208 11.00 -20.76 -22.33
C CYS A 208 12.25 -20.31 -21.53
N ASP A 209 12.10 -19.43 -20.53
CA ASP A 209 13.24 -18.96 -19.75
C ASP A 209 13.59 -19.94 -18.62
N GLN A 210 14.84 -20.38 -18.60
CA GLN A 210 15.35 -21.39 -17.66
C GLN A 210 16.49 -20.86 -16.81
N ASP A 211 16.92 -19.62 -17.05
CA ASP A 211 17.98 -18.95 -16.30
C ASP A 211 17.38 -18.00 -15.26
N TYR A 212 17.71 -18.24 -13.99
CA TYR A 212 17.13 -17.46 -12.90
C TYR A 212 17.64 -16.00 -12.87
N ASN A 213 18.83 -15.70 -13.41
CA ASN A 213 19.33 -14.31 -13.48
C ASN A 213 18.57 -13.53 -14.55
N ASN A 214 18.39 -14.12 -15.73
CA ASN A 214 17.64 -13.52 -16.83
C ASN A 214 16.16 -13.33 -16.46
N LEU A 215 15.55 -14.32 -15.79
CA LEU A 215 14.22 -14.19 -15.21
C LEU A 215 14.16 -13.00 -14.23
N MET A 216 15.14 -12.83 -13.34
CA MET A 216 15.13 -11.72 -12.39
C MET A 216 15.21 -10.33 -13.04
N LYS A 217 15.86 -10.21 -14.21
CA LYS A 217 15.83 -8.96 -14.99
C LYS A 217 14.40 -8.66 -15.45
N GLN A 218 13.70 -9.63 -16.04
CA GLN A 218 12.30 -9.45 -16.43
C GLN A 218 11.41 -9.15 -15.21
N ILE A 219 11.59 -9.88 -14.11
CA ILE A 219 10.79 -9.70 -12.89
C ILE A 219 10.94 -8.28 -12.35
N SER A 220 12.17 -7.76 -12.34
CA SER A 220 12.46 -6.37 -11.95
C SER A 220 11.81 -5.38 -12.91
N ARG A 221 11.90 -5.61 -14.23
CA ARG A 221 11.27 -4.78 -15.24
C ARG A 221 9.74 -4.73 -15.10
N THR A 222 9.09 -5.88 -14.88
CA THR A 222 7.64 -5.95 -14.63
C THR A 222 7.24 -5.24 -13.34
N ALA A 223 8.04 -5.32 -12.28
CA ALA A 223 7.77 -4.60 -11.05
C ALA A 223 7.97 -3.08 -11.21
N LEU A 224 9.02 -2.64 -11.92
CA LEU A 224 9.24 -1.22 -12.22
C LEU A 224 8.08 -0.64 -13.06
N ALA A 225 7.50 -1.43 -13.98
CA ALA A 225 6.30 -1.07 -14.73
C ALA A 225 5.04 -0.88 -13.85
N ASP A 226 5.03 -1.45 -12.65
CA ASP A 226 4.01 -1.19 -11.63
C ASP A 226 4.33 0.12 -10.88
N GLY A 227 5.46 0.16 -10.15
CA GLY A 227 5.78 1.29 -9.26
C GLY A 227 6.03 2.61 -9.99
N TRP A 228 6.77 2.60 -11.10
CA TRP A 228 7.03 3.78 -11.94
C TRP A 228 6.10 3.86 -13.16
N GLY A 229 5.00 3.10 -13.14
CA GLY A 229 4.01 3.05 -14.21
C GLY A 229 2.61 3.06 -13.63
N GLY A 230 1.91 1.92 -13.64
CA GLY A 230 0.49 1.84 -13.30
C GLY A 230 0.11 2.41 -11.92
N SER A 231 0.89 2.11 -10.87
CA SER A 231 0.62 2.67 -9.53
C SER A 231 0.81 4.19 -9.48
N MET A 232 1.77 4.72 -10.25
CA MET A 232 2.06 6.16 -10.27
C MET A 232 0.98 6.89 -11.08
N VAL A 233 0.54 6.32 -12.20
CA VAL A 233 -0.63 6.80 -12.95
C VAL A 233 -1.87 6.82 -12.04
N ALA A 234 -2.13 5.75 -11.30
CA ALA A 234 -3.27 5.68 -10.39
C ALA A 234 -3.22 6.81 -9.35
N THR A 235 -2.06 7.02 -8.73
CA THR A 235 -1.85 8.02 -7.67
C THR A 235 -2.00 9.44 -8.20
N GLU A 236 -1.23 9.78 -9.24
CA GLU A 236 -1.15 11.15 -9.77
C GLU A 236 -2.47 11.59 -10.41
N LEU A 237 -3.15 10.71 -11.15
CA LEU A 237 -4.45 11.03 -11.75
C LEU A 237 -5.60 11.03 -10.72
N SER A 238 -5.55 10.20 -9.69
CA SER A 238 -6.55 10.28 -8.60
C SER A 238 -6.45 11.61 -7.87
N ASP A 239 -5.23 12.10 -7.64
CA ASP A 239 -5.02 13.44 -7.07
C ASP A 239 -5.51 14.56 -8.00
N ILE A 240 -5.25 14.46 -9.31
CA ILE A 240 -5.73 15.44 -10.28
C ILE A 240 -7.26 15.47 -10.34
N MET A 241 -7.92 14.32 -10.29
CA MET A 241 -9.38 14.23 -10.43
C MET A 241 -10.13 14.51 -9.13
N PHE A 242 -9.60 14.10 -7.98
CA PHE A 242 -10.33 14.12 -6.70
C PHE A 242 -9.68 15.02 -5.64
N GLY A 243 -8.63 15.76 -6.01
CA GLY A 243 -7.85 16.63 -5.14
C GLY A 243 -6.63 15.94 -4.53
N THR A 244 -5.50 16.63 -4.51
CA THR A 244 -4.30 16.17 -3.81
C THR A 244 -4.55 16.16 -2.29
N PRO A 245 -4.31 15.03 -1.59
CA PRO A 245 -4.47 14.98 -0.14
C PRO A 245 -3.64 16.04 0.59
N SER A 246 -4.18 16.54 1.70
CA SER A 246 -3.50 17.42 2.64
C SER A 246 -3.77 16.97 4.07
N PRO A 247 -2.87 17.28 5.04
CA PRO A 247 -3.03 16.84 6.43
C PRO A 247 -4.40 17.12 7.02
N THR A 248 -5.13 16.03 7.22
CA THR A 248 -6.51 16.04 7.69
C THR A 248 -6.63 15.12 8.89
N LEU A 249 -7.37 15.55 9.90
CA LEU A 249 -7.72 14.69 11.04
C LEU A 249 -8.79 13.69 10.61
N SER A 250 -8.57 12.42 10.89
CA SER A 250 -9.59 11.39 10.73
C SER A 250 -9.56 10.39 11.88
N GLU A 251 -10.68 9.71 12.06
CA GLU A 251 -10.88 8.70 13.09
C GLU A 251 -10.74 7.29 12.51
N VAL A 252 -10.07 6.41 13.25
CA VAL A 252 -9.92 5.01 12.87
C VAL A 252 -10.43 4.06 13.97
N ASN A 253 -10.69 2.80 13.56
CA ASN A 253 -11.20 1.67 14.34
C ASN A 253 -12.73 1.55 14.35
N MET A 254 -13.26 0.42 14.84
CA MET A 254 -14.68 0.07 14.68
C MET A 254 -15.65 0.99 15.43
N GLY A 255 -15.18 1.74 16.44
CA GLY A 255 -16.02 2.69 17.17
C GLY A 255 -16.48 3.91 16.37
N VAL A 256 -16.00 4.05 15.13
CA VAL A 256 -16.51 5.07 14.19
C VAL A 256 -17.93 4.74 13.69
N LEU A 257 -18.39 3.49 13.83
CA LEU A 257 -19.76 3.11 13.53
C LEU A 257 -20.73 3.76 14.53
N LYS A 258 -21.97 4.03 14.09
CA LYS A 258 -23.00 4.67 14.90
C LYS A 258 -24.24 3.80 14.98
N GLU A 259 -24.71 3.53 16.19
CA GLU A 259 -25.92 2.73 16.40
C GLU A 259 -27.17 3.42 15.84
N ASP A 260 -27.22 4.75 15.92
CA ASP A 260 -28.34 5.60 15.52
C ASP A 260 -28.22 6.17 14.09
N GLN A 261 -27.32 5.64 13.25
CA GLN A 261 -27.19 6.03 11.85
C GLN A 261 -27.13 4.81 10.92
N VAL A 262 -27.43 5.04 9.65
CA VAL A 262 -27.23 4.05 8.59
C VAL A 262 -25.73 3.93 8.33
N ASN A 263 -25.10 2.80 8.65
CA ASN A 263 -23.66 2.61 8.44
C ASN A 263 -23.41 1.91 7.10
N ILE A 264 -22.68 2.60 6.23
CA ILE A 264 -22.26 2.09 4.93
C ILE A 264 -20.75 2.03 4.91
N ILE A 265 -20.21 0.84 4.66
CA ILE A 265 -18.78 0.65 4.46
C ILE A 265 -18.50 0.50 2.97
N VAL A 266 -17.55 1.27 2.46
CA VAL A 266 -16.95 1.01 1.15
C VAL A 266 -15.56 0.43 1.37
N HIS A 267 -15.34 -0.78 0.88
CA HIS A 267 -14.13 -1.59 1.11
C HIS A 267 -13.54 -2.03 -0.23
N GLY A 268 -12.30 -1.67 -0.50
CA GLY A 268 -11.81 -1.79 -1.86
C GLY A 268 -10.50 -1.10 -2.17
N HIS A 269 -10.36 -0.69 -3.44
CA HIS A 269 -9.15 -0.03 -3.96
C HIS A 269 -9.40 1.13 -4.92
N GLU A 270 -10.47 1.11 -5.73
CA GLU A 270 -10.73 2.15 -6.72
C GLU A 270 -11.53 3.30 -6.07
N PRO A 271 -11.07 4.57 -6.16
CA PRO A 271 -11.72 5.69 -5.49
C PRO A 271 -13.09 6.04 -6.08
N ALA A 272 -13.34 5.80 -7.37
CA ALA A 272 -14.54 6.29 -8.08
C ALA A 272 -15.87 5.84 -7.42
N MET A 273 -15.99 4.58 -7.00
CA MET A 273 -17.17 4.10 -6.28
C MET A 273 -17.36 4.85 -4.94
N PHE A 274 -16.27 5.13 -4.24
CA PHE A 274 -16.32 5.81 -2.96
C PHE A 274 -16.66 7.29 -3.13
N GLU A 275 -16.08 7.97 -4.13
CA GLU A 275 -16.42 9.35 -4.49
C GLU A 275 -17.90 9.47 -4.87
N GLY A 276 -18.42 8.55 -5.69
CA GLY A 276 -19.84 8.50 -6.00
C GLY A 276 -20.72 8.30 -4.76
N MET A 277 -20.31 7.41 -3.83
CA MET A 277 -21.01 7.25 -2.55
C MET A 277 -20.93 8.50 -1.69
N LEU A 278 -19.80 9.20 -1.64
CA LEU A 278 -19.62 10.44 -0.89
C LEU A 278 -20.57 11.53 -1.39
N MET A 279 -20.76 11.66 -2.70
CA MET A 279 -21.76 12.54 -3.29
C MET A 279 -23.18 12.12 -2.88
N ALA A 280 -23.50 10.83 -2.99
CA ALA A 280 -24.86 10.33 -2.79
C ALA A 280 -25.31 10.35 -1.32
N VAL A 281 -24.42 10.10 -0.34
CA VAL A 281 -24.76 10.15 1.09
C VAL A 281 -25.08 11.57 1.57
N ASN A 282 -24.60 12.59 0.86
CA ASN A 282 -24.84 14.00 1.16
C ASN A 282 -26.09 14.56 0.44
N ASP A 283 -26.79 13.74 -0.35
CA ASP A 283 -28.02 14.14 -1.03
C ASP A 283 -29.16 14.35 -0.01
N PRO A 284 -29.83 15.52 -0.01
CA PRO A 284 -30.97 15.80 0.86
C PRO A 284 -32.08 14.76 0.80
N PHE A 285 -32.31 14.12 -0.36
CA PHE A 285 -33.31 13.07 -0.52
C PHE A 285 -33.00 11.88 0.41
N PHE A 286 -31.78 11.33 0.35
CA PHE A 286 -31.40 10.17 1.16
C PHE A 286 -31.25 10.51 2.63
N ILE A 287 -30.77 11.70 2.97
CA ILE A 287 -30.73 12.18 4.36
C ILE A 287 -32.15 12.21 4.95
N ASN A 288 -33.13 12.72 4.20
CA ASN A 288 -34.52 12.80 4.65
C ASN A 288 -35.17 11.41 4.72
N GLU A 289 -34.92 10.52 3.76
CA GLU A 289 -35.42 9.15 3.78
C GLU A 289 -34.85 8.35 4.98
N ALA A 290 -33.54 8.47 5.25
CA ALA A 290 -32.92 7.84 6.41
C ALA A 290 -33.57 8.33 7.73
N LYS A 291 -33.84 9.64 7.84
CA LYS A 291 -34.54 10.23 9.00
C LYS A 291 -35.99 9.76 9.11
N ALA A 292 -36.71 9.68 8.00
CA ALA A 292 -38.09 9.17 7.97
C ALA A 292 -38.16 7.71 8.44
N ARG A 293 -37.07 6.94 8.28
CA ARG A 293 -36.91 5.57 8.79
C ARG A 293 -36.23 5.45 10.15
N GLY A 294 -36.08 6.57 10.87
CA GLY A 294 -35.61 6.58 12.26
C GLY A 294 -34.09 6.65 12.45
N ALA A 295 -33.31 6.85 11.39
CA ALA A 295 -31.88 7.14 11.53
C ALA A 295 -31.65 8.63 11.82
N LYS A 296 -30.64 8.97 12.62
CA LYS A 296 -30.22 10.37 12.79
C LYS A 296 -29.43 10.91 11.60
N GLY A 297 -28.86 10.02 10.80
CA GLY A 297 -28.05 10.35 9.63
C GLY A 297 -27.56 9.10 8.90
N ILE A 298 -26.65 9.32 7.95
CA ILE A 298 -25.94 8.28 7.21
C ILE A 298 -24.46 8.43 7.52
N ASN A 299 -23.84 7.33 7.95
CA ASN A 299 -22.45 7.24 8.31
C ASN A 299 -21.69 6.49 7.22
N LEU A 300 -20.91 7.20 6.41
CA LEU A 300 -20.04 6.62 5.39
C LEU A 300 -18.67 6.34 6.01
N VAL A 301 -18.19 5.10 5.88
CA VAL A 301 -16.96 4.63 6.51
C VAL A 301 -16.11 3.85 5.52
N GLY A 302 -14.79 4.01 5.58
CA GLY A 302 -13.85 3.32 4.71
C GLY A 302 -13.22 2.06 5.31
N MET A 303 -12.80 1.15 4.43
CA MET A 303 -11.88 0.06 4.76
C MET A 303 -10.85 -0.21 3.66
N CYS A 304 -9.70 -0.76 4.06
CA CYS A 304 -8.55 -1.03 3.20
C CYS A 304 -8.10 0.18 2.36
N CYS A 305 -7.81 0.00 1.06
CA CYS A 305 -7.11 1.02 0.29
C CYS A 305 -8.04 2.15 -0.15
N SER A 306 -9.23 1.86 -0.67
CA SER A 306 -10.22 2.91 -1.00
C SER A 306 -10.64 3.67 0.25
N GLY A 307 -10.74 3.02 1.41
CA GLY A 307 -10.90 3.71 2.68
C GLY A 307 -9.73 4.65 3.01
N ALA A 308 -8.48 4.20 2.81
CA ALA A 308 -7.29 5.02 3.08
C ALA A 308 -7.17 6.25 2.16
N GLU A 309 -7.58 6.13 0.89
CA GLU A 309 -7.70 7.23 -0.07
C GLU A 309 -8.63 8.32 0.50
N MET A 310 -9.84 7.93 0.89
CA MET A 310 -10.88 8.86 1.34
C MET A 310 -10.62 9.42 2.73
N MET A 311 -9.98 8.63 3.60
CA MET A 311 -9.48 9.09 4.88
C MET A 311 -8.42 10.19 4.70
N SER A 312 -7.57 10.06 3.67
CA SER A 312 -6.48 11.01 3.40
C SER A 312 -6.96 12.28 2.66
N ARG A 313 -7.94 12.16 1.76
CA ARG A 313 -8.48 13.31 0.99
C ARG A 313 -9.59 14.06 1.73
N HIS A 314 -10.56 13.34 2.28
CA HIS A 314 -11.82 13.89 2.76
C HIS A 314 -12.04 13.73 4.27
N GLY A 315 -11.07 13.14 4.98
CA GLY A 315 -11.19 12.86 6.42
C GLY A 315 -12.22 11.79 6.78
N VAL A 316 -12.72 11.02 5.81
CA VAL A 316 -13.73 9.96 6.04
C VAL A 316 -13.19 8.93 7.05
N PRO A 317 -13.95 8.58 8.11
CA PRO A 317 -13.49 7.62 9.11
C PRO A 317 -13.18 6.23 8.54
N HIS A 318 -12.26 5.50 9.17
CA HIS A 318 -11.79 4.21 8.68
C HIS A 318 -11.95 3.08 9.71
N ALA A 319 -12.81 2.08 9.44
CA ALA A 319 -13.20 1.09 10.44
C ALA A 319 -12.09 0.09 10.83
N GLY A 320 -11.13 -0.19 9.95
CA GLY A 320 -10.01 -1.09 10.28
C GLY A 320 -9.28 -1.66 9.07
N SER A 321 -8.16 -2.35 9.32
CA SER A 321 -7.31 -2.94 8.28
C SER A 321 -7.87 -4.26 7.71
N PHE A 322 -7.17 -4.86 6.75
CA PHE A 322 -7.58 -6.12 6.09
C PHE A 322 -7.99 -7.21 7.07
N GLY A 323 -7.26 -7.43 8.18
CA GLY A 323 -7.58 -8.46 9.16
C GLY A 323 -8.85 -8.22 9.98
N SER A 324 -9.46 -7.03 9.87
CA SER A 324 -10.67 -6.63 10.59
C SER A 324 -11.94 -6.61 9.72
N THR A 325 -11.84 -6.91 8.42
CA THR A 325 -12.97 -6.77 7.47
C THR A 325 -14.15 -7.70 7.76
N GLU A 326 -13.91 -8.90 8.27
CA GLU A 326 -15.03 -9.78 8.69
C GLU A 326 -15.54 -9.38 10.08
N ALA A 327 -14.65 -8.96 10.98
CA ALA A 327 -14.98 -8.59 12.35
C ALA A 327 -15.86 -7.32 12.42
N VAL A 328 -15.72 -6.36 11.51
CA VAL A 328 -16.57 -5.16 11.51
C VAL A 328 -18.05 -5.47 11.27
N ILE A 329 -18.35 -6.49 10.47
CA ILE A 329 -19.74 -6.93 10.18
C ILE A 329 -20.37 -7.52 11.45
N VAL A 330 -19.57 -8.18 12.28
CA VAL A 330 -20.01 -8.84 13.52
C VAL A 330 -20.59 -7.86 14.55
N THR A 331 -20.27 -6.56 14.42
CA THR A 331 -20.89 -5.49 15.21
C THR A 331 -22.41 -5.47 15.10
N GLY A 332 -22.96 -6.03 14.01
CA GLY A 332 -24.40 -6.00 13.70
C GLY A 332 -24.89 -4.62 13.23
N ALA A 333 -24.00 -3.62 13.17
CA ALA A 333 -24.35 -2.24 12.82
C ALA A 333 -24.12 -1.90 11.35
N VAL A 334 -23.47 -2.76 10.56
CA VAL A 334 -23.17 -2.50 9.14
C VAL A 334 -24.40 -2.83 8.30
N ASP A 335 -25.03 -1.81 7.70
CA ASP A 335 -26.23 -2.02 6.87
C ASP A 335 -25.86 -2.47 5.45
N ALA A 336 -24.83 -1.86 4.89
CA ALA A 336 -24.27 -2.25 3.61
C ALA A 336 -22.73 -2.22 3.65
N MET A 337 -22.12 -3.25 3.08
CA MET A 337 -20.71 -3.28 2.74
C MET A 337 -20.59 -3.38 1.22
N VAL A 338 -20.12 -2.31 0.61
CA VAL A 338 -19.90 -2.17 -0.82
C VAL A 338 -18.45 -2.52 -1.13
N VAL A 339 -18.24 -3.35 -2.15
CA VAL A 339 -16.90 -3.84 -2.52
C VAL A 339 -16.67 -3.78 -4.03
N ASP A 340 -15.45 -3.38 -4.42
CA ASP A 340 -15.01 -3.29 -5.81
C ASP A 340 -14.09 -4.48 -6.18
N ILE A 341 -12.76 -4.28 -6.22
CA ILE A 341 -11.72 -5.23 -6.59
C ILE A 341 -10.66 -5.36 -5.49
N GLN A 342 -9.98 -6.52 -5.49
CA GLN A 342 -8.75 -6.80 -4.74
C GLN A 342 -8.90 -6.81 -3.19
N CYS A 343 -8.25 -7.79 -2.53
CA CYS A 343 -8.28 -7.96 -1.06
C CYS A 343 -9.68 -8.03 -0.40
N ILE A 344 -10.70 -8.39 -1.18
CA ILE A 344 -12.06 -8.64 -0.71
C ILE A 344 -12.20 -10.15 -0.51
N LYS A 345 -12.40 -10.58 0.74
CA LYS A 345 -12.47 -11.99 1.08
C LYS A 345 -13.82 -12.55 0.67
N GLN A 346 -13.84 -13.68 -0.04
CA GLN A 346 -15.09 -14.41 -0.30
C GLN A 346 -15.83 -14.79 1.00
N GLY A 347 -15.10 -14.97 2.11
CA GLY A 347 -15.67 -15.24 3.44
C GLY A 347 -16.62 -14.15 3.95
N LEU A 348 -16.54 -12.91 3.42
CA LEU A 348 -17.45 -11.82 3.77
C LEU A 348 -18.90 -12.18 3.48
N ALA A 349 -19.20 -12.94 2.43
CA ALA A 349 -20.58 -13.31 2.08
C ALA A 349 -21.22 -14.19 3.18
N ALA A 350 -20.46 -15.14 3.72
CA ALA A 350 -20.94 -15.99 4.81
C ALA A 350 -21.17 -15.18 6.09
N VAL A 351 -20.27 -14.26 6.42
CA VAL A 351 -20.40 -13.41 7.62
C VAL A 351 -21.55 -12.41 7.45
N ALA A 352 -21.65 -11.73 6.31
CA ALA A 352 -22.73 -10.77 6.02
C ALA A 352 -24.11 -11.41 6.14
N LYS A 353 -24.27 -12.65 5.67
CA LYS A 353 -25.51 -13.42 5.82
C LYS A 353 -25.89 -13.66 7.29
N CYS A 354 -24.93 -13.84 8.19
CA CYS A 354 -25.20 -14.03 9.62
C CYS A 354 -25.68 -12.76 10.32
N TYR A 355 -25.40 -11.57 9.76
CA TYR A 355 -25.75 -10.27 10.36
C TYR A 355 -26.76 -9.47 9.50
N ASP A 356 -27.32 -10.10 8.47
CA ASP A 356 -28.16 -9.51 7.42
C ASP A 356 -27.59 -8.20 6.84
N THR A 357 -26.26 -8.08 6.79
CA THR A 357 -25.59 -6.97 6.11
C THR A 357 -25.71 -7.16 4.61
N HIS A 358 -26.06 -6.11 3.87
CA HIS A 358 -26.02 -6.16 2.41
C HIS A 358 -24.57 -6.12 1.92
N LEU A 359 -24.03 -7.27 1.51
CA LEU A 359 -22.77 -7.33 0.78
C LEU A 359 -23.04 -7.10 -0.72
N ILE A 360 -22.46 -6.03 -1.26
CA ILE A 360 -22.73 -5.55 -2.62
C ILE A 360 -21.43 -5.48 -3.41
N THR A 361 -21.28 -6.30 -4.45
CA THR A 361 -20.16 -6.16 -5.40
C THR A 361 -20.53 -5.17 -6.50
N THR A 362 -19.60 -4.30 -6.87
CA THR A 362 -19.87 -3.22 -7.84
C THR A 362 -19.04 -3.26 -9.11
N ASN A 363 -17.89 -3.94 -9.11
CA ASN A 363 -17.05 -4.03 -10.30
C ASN A 363 -17.34 -5.34 -11.08
N ALA A 364 -17.58 -5.26 -12.39
CA ALA A 364 -17.86 -6.41 -13.25
C ALA A 364 -16.72 -7.46 -13.29
N ARG A 365 -15.50 -7.07 -12.90
CA ARG A 365 -14.34 -7.97 -12.81
C ARG A 365 -14.34 -8.82 -11.53
N ALA A 366 -15.17 -8.49 -10.54
CA ALA A 366 -15.10 -9.07 -9.20
C ALA A 366 -16.49 -9.40 -8.64
N HIS A 367 -16.90 -10.65 -8.83
CA HIS A 367 -18.14 -11.19 -8.26
C HIS A 367 -17.85 -12.09 -7.07
N ILE A 368 -18.77 -12.11 -6.10
CA ILE A 368 -18.72 -12.97 -4.92
C ILE A 368 -20.02 -13.76 -4.88
N GLU A 369 -19.92 -15.09 -4.87
CA GLU A 369 -21.08 -15.95 -4.69
C GLU A 369 -21.80 -15.62 -3.37
N GLY A 370 -23.11 -15.40 -3.44
CA GLY A 370 -23.95 -15.01 -2.30
C GLY A 370 -23.99 -13.51 -2.01
N ALA A 371 -23.20 -12.67 -2.72
CA ALA A 371 -23.35 -11.21 -2.67
C ALA A 371 -24.39 -10.73 -3.70
N THR A 372 -24.97 -9.56 -3.45
CA THR A 372 -25.76 -8.85 -4.47
C THR A 372 -24.79 -8.15 -5.42
N HIS A 373 -25.04 -8.20 -6.73
CA HIS A 373 -24.27 -7.41 -7.68
C HIS A 373 -25.08 -6.19 -8.13
N ILE A 374 -24.49 -5.00 -8.00
CA ILE A 374 -25.02 -3.75 -8.52
C ILE A 374 -23.85 -3.04 -9.19
N GLU A 375 -23.72 -3.21 -10.51
CA GLU A 375 -22.59 -2.68 -11.26
C GLU A 375 -22.51 -1.15 -11.13
N PHE A 376 -21.32 -0.64 -10.85
CA PHE A 376 -21.02 0.79 -10.85
C PHE A 376 -20.51 1.20 -12.23
N ASP A 377 -21.16 2.19 -12.83
CA ASP A 377 -20.76 2.82 -14.09
C ASP A 377 -20.40 4.27 -13.80
N GLU A 378 -19.16 4.67 -14.08
CA GLU A 378 -18.66 6.03 -13.83
C GLU A 378 -19.42 7.09 -14.63
N ARG A 379 -20.11 6.70 -15.71
CA ARG A 379 -20.90 7.61 -16.55
C ARG A 379 -22.30 7.88 -15.97
N ASP A 380 -22.77 7.02 -15.08
CA ASP A 380 -24.05 7.15 -14.38
C ASP A 380 -23.94 6.53 -12.97
N PRO A 381 -23.15 7.16 -12.07
CA PRO A 381 -22.83 6.61 -10.75
C PRO A 381 -24.06 6.50 -9.84
N ARG A 382 -25.10 7.31 -10.11
CA ARG A 382 -26.34 7.37 -9.30
C ARG A 382 -27.14 6.08 -9.36
N ASN A 383 -27.14 5.36 -10.49
CA ASN A 383 -27.83 4.07 -10.58
C ASN A 383 -27.37 3.06 -9.53
N CYS A 384 -26.06 3.00 -9.28
CA CYS A 384 -25.49 2.08 -8.30
C CYS A 384 -25.62 2.64 -6.87
N THR A 385 -25.19 3.89 -6.67
CA THR A 385 -25.13 4.51 -5.32
C THR A 385 -26.51 4.67 -4.69
N ASP A 386 -27.53 5.03 -5.46
CA ASP A 386 -28.92 5.17 -4.98
C ASP A 386 -29.53 3.82 -4.60
N ALA A 387 -29.19 2.77 -5.36
CA ALA A 387 -29.63 1.41 -5.06
C ALA A 387 -28.95 0.85 -3.79
N VAL A 388 -27.67 1.17 -3.59
CA VAL A 388 -26.94 0.87 -2.34
C VAL A 388 -27.60 1.58 -1.16
N LEU A 389 -27.83 2.89 -1.26
CA LEU A 389 -28.43 3.71 -0.20
C LEU A 389 -29.81 3.22 0.18
N SER A 390 -30.66 2.95 -0.82
CA SER A 390 -32.01 2.42 -0.60
C SER A 390 -31.99 1.10 0.17
N LYS A 391 -31.06 0.20 -0.16
CA LYS A 391 -30.88 -1.08 0.55
C LYS A 391 -30.36 -0.87 1.97
N ALA A 392 -29.37 -0.01 2.15
CA ALA A 392 -28.80 0.29 3.47
C ALA A 392 -29.84 0.91 4.41
N ILE A 393 -30.60 1.90 3.94
CA ILE A 393 -31.68 2.55 4.71
C ILE A 393 -32.80 1.57 5.05
N ALA A 394 -33.19 0.69 4.12
CA ALA A 394 -34.16 -0.36 4.38
C ALA A 394 -33.66 -1.39 5.41
N ARG A 395 -32.37 -1.72 5.38
CA ARG A 395 -31.75 -2.60 6.36
C ARG A 395 -31.70 -1.95 7.75
N TYR A 396 -31.30 -0.67 7.85
CA TYR A 396 -31.30 0.07 9.12
C TYR A 396 -32.68 0.00 9.79
N ALA A 397 -33.74 0.27 9.03
CA ALA A 397 -35.12 0.24 9.53
C ALA A 397 -35.58 -1.15 10.04
N SER A 398 -34.92 -2.21 9.57
CA SER A 398 -35.22 -3.60 9.93
C SER A 398 -34.17 -4.24 10.84
N ARG A 399 -33.23 -3.46 11.40
CA ARG A 399 -32.25 -3.95 12.40
C ARG A 399 -32.99 -4.59 13.56
N SER A 400 -32.75 -5.88 13.75
CA SER A 400 -33.40 -6.72 14.77
C SER A 400 -32.41 -7.48 15.65
N MET A 401 -31.15 -7.59 15.21
CA MET A 401 -30.11 -8.27 15.96
C MET A 401 -29.44 -7.34 16.97
N PRO A 402 -28.91 -7.90 18.08
CA PRO A 402 -28.14 -7.13 19.04
C PRO A 402 -26.93 -6.46 18.38
N ILE A 403 -26.87 -5.13 18.52
CA ILE A 403 -25.75 -4.31 18.05
C ILE A 403 -24.71 -4.25 19.17
N GLU A 404 -23.45 -4.53 18.83
CA GLU A 404 -22.31 -4.43 19.73
C GLU A 404 -21.16 -3.72 19.02
N ILE A 405 -21.16 -2.38 19.06
CA ILE A 405 -20.08 -1.57 18.50
C ILE A 405 -18.98 -1.39 19.57
N PRO A 406 -17.73 -1.80 19.29
CA PRO A 406 -16.59 -1.49 20.18
C PRO A 406 -16.42 0.01 20.38
N LYS A 407 -16.05 0.44 21.59
CA LYS A 407 -15.90 1.88 21.91
C LYS A 407 -14.59 2.50 21.44
N GLN A 408 -13.63 1.68 21.01
CA GLN A 408 -12.30 2.14 20.62
C GLN A 408 -12.37 2.96 19.33
N VAL A 409 -11.94 4.21 19.43
CA VAL A 409 -11.71 5.15 18.33
C VAL A 409 -10.35 5.80 18.58
N GLN A 410 -9.58 6.00 17.52
CA GLN A 410 -8.31 6.73 17.59
C GLN A 410 -8.27 7.78 16.49
N THR A 411 -7.94 9.02 16.85
CA THR A 411 -7.72 10.09 15.88
C THR A 411 -6.27 10.07 15.41
N GLY A 412 -6.05 10.42 14.13
CA GLY A 412 -4.73 10.61 13.54
C GLY A 412 -4.75 11.60 12.38
N VAL A 413 -3.61 12.22 12.11
CA VAL A 413 -3.39 13.09 10.95
C VAL A 413 -2.98 12.22 9.75
N GLN A 414 -3.67 12.40 8.63
CA GLN A 414 -3.53 11.60 7.40
C GLN A 414 -3.29 12.53 6.20
N GLY A 415 -2.79 12.00 5.08
CA GLY A 415 -2.66 12.79 3.85
C GLY A 415 -1.34 13.56 3.72
N PHE A 416 -0.22 13.00 4.21
CA PHE A 416 1.12 13.57 4.01
C PHE A 416 1.65 13.24 2.61
N THR A 417 1.24 14.01 1.60
CA THR A 417 1.72 13.88 0.21
C THR A 417 3.16 14.37 0.06
N HIS A 418 3.84 14.03 -1.04
CA HIS A 418 5.22 14.51 -1.25
C HIS A 418 5.26 16.04 -1.42
N GLU A 419 4.19 16.59 -1.97
CA GLU A 419 3.91 18.01 -2.08
C GLU A 419 3.79 18.70 -0.74
N TYR A 420 2.97 18.11 0.14
CA TYR A 420 2.77 18.70 1.45
C TYR A 420 4.05 18.58 2.28
N ILE A 421 4.81 17.48 2.15
CA ILE A 421 6.11 17.34 2.78
C ILE A 421 7.07 18.43 2.30
N GLU A 422 7.12 18.71 0.99
CA GLU A 422 7.93 19.82 0.45
C GLU A 422 7.48 21.19 1.02
N TYR A 423 6.17 21.42 1.07
CA TYR A 423 5.59 22.65 1.61
C TYR A 423 5.85 22.80 3.11
N MET A 424 5.64 21.78 3.94
CA MET A 424 5.78 21.89 5.39
C MET A 424 7.22 22.12 5.84
N LEU A 425 8.20 21.78 4.98
CA LEU A 425 9.62 21.98 5.27
C LEU A 425 10.13 23.38 4.92
N GLY A 426 9.38 24.21 4.18
CA GLY A 426 9.88 25.54 3.77
C GLY A 426 8.84 26.56 3.29
N GLY A 427 7.56 26.26 3.42
CA GLY A 427 6.44 27.03 2.87
C GLY A 427 6.50 27.14 1.35
N THR A 428 5.75 28.09 0.80
CA THR A 428 5.74 28.37 -0.65
C THR A 428 7.02 29.06 -1.14
N PHE A 429 7.77 29.72 -0.25
CA PHE A 429 8.96 30.48 -0.62
C PHE A 429 10.24 29.65 -0.67
N ARG A 430 10.38 28.64 0.19
CA ARG A 430 11.59 27.79 0.31
C ARG A 430 11.26 26.29 0.37
N GLY A 431 10.09 25.88 -0.13
CA GLY A 431 9.69 24.48 -0.19
C GLY A 431 10.76 23.63 -0.86
N SER A 432 11.31 22.67 -0.13
CA SER A 432 12.29 21.71 -0.62
C SER A 432 12.48 20.56 0.38
N TYR A 433 13.13 19.49 -0.07
CA TYR A 433 13.56 18.40 0.82
C TYR A 433 14.90 18.69 1.53
N SER A 434 15.53 19.85 1.31
CA SER A 434 16.82 20.19 1.91
C SER A 434 16.77 20.17 3.45
N PRO A 435 15.73 20.69 4.14
CA PRO A 435 15.65 20.61 5.60
C PRO A 435 15.57 19.17 6.13
N LEU A 436 14.91 18.26 5.42
CA LEU A 436 14.92 16.84 5.77
C LEU A 436 16.34 16.26 5.58
N ASN A 437 16.96 16.52 4.43
CA ASN A 437 18.30 16.02 4.14
C ASN A 437 19.34 16.54 5.15
N GLU A 438 19.27 17.81 5.54
CA GLU A 438 20.15 18.40 6.54
C GLU A 438 20.00 17.73 7.91
N ASN A 439 18.77 17.41 8.32
CA ASN A 439 18.52 16.65 9.55
C ASN A 439 19.00 15.20 9.46
N ILE A 440 19.05 14.62 8.26
CA ILE A 440 19.71 13.33 8.06
C ILE A 440 21.23 13.46 8.17
N ILE A 441 21.81 14.44 7.49
CA ILE A 441 23.26 14.69 7.44
C ILE A 441 23.81 15.00 8.84
N ASN A 442 23.11 15.82 9.63
CA ASN A 442 23.54 16.20 10.97
C ASN A 442 23.24 15.12 12.05
N GLY A 443 22.51 14.06 11.68
CA GLY A 443 22.22 12.92 12.54
C GLY A 443 21.02 13.09 13.48
N ARG A 444 20.24 14.16 13.37
CA ARG A 444 18.96 14.30 14.09
C ARG A 444 17.94 13.26 13.63
N ILE A 445 17.88 13.02 12.33
CA ILE A 445 17.19 11.89 11.73
C ILE A 445 18.25 10.90 11.28
N ARG A 446 18.18 9.66 11.75
CA ARG A 446 19.12 8.61 11.34
C ARG A 446 18.92 8.24 9.87
N GLY A 447 17.67 8.12 9.43
CA GLY A 447 17.27 7.80 8.07
C GLY A 447 15.76 7.74 7.95
N VAL A 448 15.26 7.25 6.81
CA VAL A 448 13.81 7.15 6.55
C VAL A 448 13.43 5.69 6.24
N ALA A 449 12.34 5.21 6.82
CA ALA A 449 11.83 3.87 6.60
C ALA A 449 10.41 3.90 5.99
N GLY A 450 10.22 3.26 4.84
CA GLY A 450 8.90 2.98 4.29
C GLY A 450 8.38 1.65 4.82
N VAL A 451 7.42 1.66 5.75
CA VAL A 451 6.82 0.44 6.31
C VAL A 451 5.40 0.33 5.79
N VAL A 452 5.12 -0.72 5.03
CA VAL A 452 3.96 -0.80 4.14
C VAL A 452 3.29 -2.17 4.25
N GLY A 453 2.20 -2.35 3.51
CA GLY A 453 1.65 -3.67 3.23
C GLY A 453 0.43 -4.03 4.07
N CYS A 454 0.23 -5.34 4.25
CA CYS A 454 -1.03 -5.95 4.68
C CYS A 454 -1.04 -6.28 6.18
N THR A 455 -2.06 -7.02 6.62
CA THR A 455 -2.03 -7.87 7.82
C THR A 455 -2.16 -9.33 7.41
N ASN A 456 -1.71 -10.28 8.23
CA ASN A 456 -1.73 -11.69 7.88
C ASN A 456 -2.13 -12.57 9.07
N PRO A 457 -3.13 -13.47 8.94
CA PRO A 457 -3.61 -14.29 10.05
C PRO A 457 -2.61 -15.35 10.53
N LYS A 458 -1.46 -15.54 9.85
CA LYS A 458 -0.38 -16.41 10.35
C LYS A 458 0.29 -15.87 11.61
N VAL A 459 0.23 -14.56 11.81
CA VAL A 459 0.81 -13.87 12.97
C VAL A 459 -0.32 -13.18 13.75
N LYS A 460 0.01 -12.70 14.95
CA LYS A 460 -0.91 -11.86 15.70
C LYS A 460 -1.07 -10.53 14.96
N GLN A 461 -2.26 -10.24 14.45
CA GLN A 461 -2.53 -9.04 13.66
C GLN A 461 -2.03 -7.76 14.36
N ASP A 462 -1.39 -6.87 13.60
CA ASP A 462 -0.83 -5.56 13.98
C ASP A 462 0.40 -5.64 14.91
N SER A 463 0.74 -6.82 15.43
CA SER A 463 1.79 -6.95 16.46
C SER A 463 3.18 -6.63 15.92
N ILE A 464 3.51 -7.08 14.70
CA ILE A 464 4.85 -6.87 14.13
C ILE A 464 4.95 -5.42 13.66
N HIS A 465 3.89 -4.88 13.04
CA HIS A 465 3.81 -3.46 12.65
C HIS A 465 4.11 -2.52 13.81
N ILE A 466 3.38 -2.67 14.92
CA ILE A 466 3.48 -1.78 16.08
C ILE A 466 4.85 -1.89 16.74
N ALA A 467 5.34 -3.12 16.95
CA ALA A 467 6.62 -3.34 17.62
C ALA A 467 7.80 -2.84 16.78
N LEU A 468 7.79 -3.12 15.47
CA LEU A 468 8.82 -2.66 14.54
C LEU A 468 8.91 -1.13 14.51
N VAL A 469 7.77 -0.46 14.29
CA VAL A 469 7.79 1.00 14.10
C VAL A 469 8.11 1.74 15.39
N ARG A 470 7.65 1.23 16.54
CA ARG A 470 8.10 1.74 17.84
C ARG A 470 9.62 1.67 17.98
N GLU A 471 10.24 0.58 17.57
CA GLU A 471 11.69 0.43 17.64
C GLU A 471 12.42 1.34 16.64
N LEU A 472 11.89 1.52 15.42
CA LEU A 472 12.46 2.43 14.42
C LEU A 472 12.45 3.89 14.87
N ILE A 473 11.29 4.42 15.29
CA ILE A 473 11.19 5.84 15.68
C ILE A 473 12.02 6.13 16.94
N LYS A 474 12.09 5.18 17.88
CA LYS A 474 12.94 5.28 19.08
C LYS A 474 14.42 5.42 18.74
N ASN A 475 14.84 4.93 17.57
CA ASN A 475 16.20 5.03 17.05
C ASN A 475 16.36 6.14 16.00
N ASP A 476 15.53 7.20 16.08
CA ASP A 476 15.56 8.39 15.24
C ASP A 476 15.32 8.12 13.73
N VAL A 477 14.60 7.06 13.39
CA VAL A 477 14.21 6.77 12.00
C VAL A 477 12.81 7.33 11.73
N LEU A 478 12.70 8.28 10.79
CA LEU A 478 11.40 8.78 10.32
C LEU A 478 10.67 7.68 9.55
N VAL A 479 9.40 7.45 9.84
CA VAL A 479 8.65 6.35 9.21
C VAL A 479 7.55 6.89 8.30
N LEU A 480 7.50 6.39 7.06
CA LEU A 480 6.44 6.61 6.09
C LEU A 480 5.57 5.36 6.00
N GLN A 481 4.25 5.53 5.96
CA GLN A 481 3.27 4.44 6.02
C GLN A 481 2.26 4.52 4.89
N THR A 482 1.85 3.36 4.40
CA THR A 482 0.73 3.22 3.45
C THR A 482 -0.10 1.97 3.74
N GLY A 483 -1.29 1.92 3.16
CA GLY A 483 -2.15 0.73 3.14
C GLY A 483 -2.59 0.28 4.54
N CYS A 484 -2.72 -1.03 4.73
CA CYS A 484 -3.20 -1.58 6.00
C CYS A 484 -2.25 -1.29 7.18
N SER A 485 -0.95 -1.16 6.92
CA SER A 485 0.06 -0.80 7.91
C SER A 485 -0.23 0.58 8.53
N GLN A 486 -0.58 1.57 7.69
CA GLN A 486 -1.00 2.90 8.14
C GLN A 486 -2.19 2.82 9.11
N ILE A 487 -3.20 2.02 8.77
CA ILE A 487 -4.39 1.85 9.63
C ILE A 487 -4.04 1.17 10.96
N SER A 488 -3.15 0.17 10.94
CA SER A 488 -2.67 -0.52 12.14
C SER A 488 -1.97 0.44 13.10
N LEU A 489 -1.15 1.35 12.58
CA LEU A 489 -0.44 2.35 13.39
C LEU A 489 -1.27 3.56 13.77
N ALA A 490 -2.23 3.95 12.92
CA ALA A 490 -3.23 4.96 13.27
C ALA A 490 -4.00 4.50 14.50
N LYS A 491 -4.49 3.25 14.53
CA LYS A 491 -5.17 2.66 15.71
C LYS A 491 -4.30 2.64 16.97
N ALA A 492 -2.98 2.56 16.82
CA ALA A 492 -2.03 2.51 17.92
C ALA A 492 -1.51 3.90 18.34
N GLY A 493 -2.03 4.99 17.74
CA GLY A 493 -1.74 6.36 18.15
C GLY A 493 -0.39 6.91 17.69
N PHE A 494 0.18 6.38 16.60
CA PHE A 494 1.48 6.85 16.08
C PHE A 494 1.40 8.03 15.12
N LEU A 495 0.21 8.29 14.55
CA LEU A 495 0.00 9.28 13.49
C LEU A 495 -0.54 10.62 14.05
N VAL A 496 -0.09 11.00 15.25
CA VAL A 496 -0.43 12.29 15.88
C VAL A 496 0.86 13.00 16.29
N PRO A 497 0.96 14.34 16.23
CA PRO A 497 2.15 15.08 16.67
C PRO A 497 2.57 14.73 18.11
N GLU A 498 1.60 14.43 18.98
CA GLU A 498 1.79 14.01 20.37
C GLU A 498 2.51 12.66 20.50
N ALA A 499 2.73 11.93 19.40
CA ALA A 499 3.54 10.72 19.36
C ALA A 499 5.05 11.03 19.28
N ALA A 500 5.47 12.29 19.10
CA ALA A 500 6.89 12.69 19.07
C ALA A 500 7.72 12.17 20.26
N PRO A 501 7.22 12.17 21.52
CA PRO A 501 7.95 11.61 22.66
C PRO A 501 8.20 10.09 22.61
N LEU A 502 7.55 9.37 21.69
CA LEU A 502 7.85 7.96 21.43
C LEU A 502 9.11 7.78 20.58
N ALA A 503 9.54 8.82 19.89
CA ALA A 503 10.73 8.83 19.06
C ALA A 503 12.01 9.06 19.87
N GLY A 504 13.15 8.84 19.23
CA GLY A 504 14.45 9.25 19.75
C GLY A 504 14.55 10.79 19.85
N PRO A 505 15.55 11.30 20.58
CA PRO A 505 15.66 12.73 20.87
C PRO A 505 15.83 13.59 19.62
N GLY A 506 16.47 13.08 18.57
CA GLY A 506 16.70 13.82 17.34
C GLY A 506 15.42 13.94 16.52
N LEU A 507 14.71 12.83 16.30
CA LEU A 507 13.46 12.82 15.56
C LEU A 507 12.36 13.56 16.33
N SER A 508 12.28 13.42 17.66
CA SER A 508 11.32 14.17 18.49
C SER A 508 11.48 15.69 18.32
N GLU A 509 12.71 16.21 18.38
CA GLU A 509 13.00 17.64 18.19
C GLU A 509 12.58 18.13 16.80
N VAL A 510 12.81 17.33 15.75
CA VAL A 510 12.37 17.67 14.38
C VAL A 510 10.84 17.63 14.26
N CYS A 511 10.18 16.63 14.84
CA CYS A 511 8.72 16.53 14.88
C CYS A 511 8.08 17.73 15.58
N GLU A 512 8.62 18.14 16.73
CA GLU A 512 8.16 19.33 17.46
C GLU A 512 8.38 20.62 16.67
N THR A 513 9.54 20.75 16.00
CA THR A 513 9.89 21.93 15.20
C THR A 513 8.97 22.09 14.00
N VAL A 514 8.66 20.99 13.30
CA VAL A 514 7.83 21.00 12.09
C VAL A 514 6.34 20.95 12.42
N GLY A 515 5.96 20.41 13.58
CA GLY A 515 4.56 20.14 13.94
C GLY A 515 3.99 18.90 13.24
N MET A 516 4.81 17.84 13.12
CA MET A 516 4.42 16.60 12.43
C MET A 516 4.55 15.36 13.34
N PRO A 517 3.78 14.28 13.09
CA PRO A 517 4.02 13.00 13.75
C PRO A 517 5.36 12.36 13.31
N PRO A 518 5.97 11.48 14.14
CA PRO A 518 7.15 10.69 13.74
C PRO A 518 6.84 9.59 12.72
N VAL A 519 5.54 9.35 12.47
CA VAL A 519 5.03 8.40 11.49
C VAL A 519 4.05 9.13 10.58
N LEU A 520 4.37 9.21 9.29
CA LEU A 520 3.56 9.94 8.29
C LEU A 520 2.70 8.95 7.49
N GLY A 521 1.38 9.17 7.45
CA GLY A 521 0.44 8.40 6.64
C GLY A 521 0.30 8.98 5.22
N LEU A 522 0.72 8.21 4.21
CA LEU A 522 0.81 8.63 2.81
C LEU A 522 -0.36 8.13 1.95
N GLY A 523 -1.22 7.24 2.46
CA GLY A 523 -2.44 6.79 1.78
C GLY A 523 -2.48 5.29 1.49
N SER A 524 -2.92 4.93 0.29
CA SER A 524 -3.25 3.57 -0.14
C SER A 524 -2.02 2.77 -0.64
N CYS A 525 -2.23 1.53 -1.09
CA CYS A 525 -1.13 0.71 -1.63
C CYS A 525 -0.50 1.28 -2.91
N VAL A 526 -1.25 2.00 -3.76
CA VAL A 526 -0.67 2.64 -4.96
C VAL A 526 0.09 3.91 -4.60
N ASP A 527 -0.25 4.55 -3.48
CA ASP A 527 0.48 5.70 -2.92
C ASP A 527 1.88 5.36 -2.39
N ASN A 528 2.30 4.08 -2.43
CA ASN A 528 3.72 3.73 -2.27
C ASN A 528 4.61 4.44 -3.31
N THR A 529 4.03 4.87 -4.43
CA THR A 529 4.70 5.72 -5.40
C THR A 529 5.06 7.11 -4.86
N ARG A 530 4.32 7.63 -3.86
CA ARG A 530 4.72 8.85 -3.12
C ARG A 530 6.03 8.65 -2.37
N ILE A 531 6.31 7.43 -1.88
CA ILE A 531 7.61 7.10 -1.26
C ILE A 531 8.72 7.14 -2.32
N LEU A 532 8.47 6.63 -3.53
CA LEU A 532 9.42 6.71 -4.65
C LEU A 532 9.72 8.16 -5.04
N ILE A 533 8.68 9.00 -5.19
CA ILE A 533 8.83 10.41 -5.53
C ILE A 533 9.52 11.19 -4.40
N ALA A 534 9.17 10.94 -3.14
CA ALA A 534 9.83 11.56 -2.00
C ALA A 534 11.33 11.19 -1.96
N ALA A 535 11.68 9.92 -2.23
CA ALA A 535 13.07 9.49 -2.33
C ALA A 535 13.81 10.15 -3.51
N SER A 536 13.16 10.29 -4.68
CA SER A 536 13.71 11.08 -5.80
C SER A 536 13.93 12.54 -5.42
N ALA A 537 13.00 13.15 -4.68
CA ALA A 537 13.10 14.53 -4.22
C ALA A 537 14.24 14.72 -3.21
N MET A 538 14.47 13.73 -2.33
CA MET A 538 15.64 13.70 -1.44
C MET A 538 16.95 13.70 -2.24
N VAL A 539 17.07 12.89 -3.29
CA VAL A 539 18.28 12.90 -4.15
C VAL A 539 18.42 14.25 -4.85
N LYS A 540 17.33 14.77 -5.43
CA LYS A 540 17.31 16.05 -6.15
C LYS A 540 17.68 17.24 -5.26
N ALA A 541 17.26 17.24 -3.99
CA ALA A 541 17.61 18.28 -3.03
C ALA A 541 19.11 18.28 -2.65
N GLY A 542 19.83 17.19 -2.95
CA GLY A 542 21.28 17.09 -2.81
C GLY A 542 21.76 16.72 -1.40
N GLY A 543 23.05 16.40 -1.29
CA GLY A 543 23.71 16.05 -0.04
C GLY A 543 23.60 14.58 0.40
N LEU A 544 22.77 13.77 -0.27
CA LEU A 544 22.55 12.34 0.05
C LEU A 544 22.79 11.40 -1.17
N GLY A 545 23.89 11.61 -1.90
CA GLY A 545 24.24 10.78 -3.07
C GLY A 545 23.52 11.18 -4.36
N ASN A 546 23.61 10.34 -5.39
CA ASN A 546 23.12 10.64 -6.74
C ASN A 546 22.07 9.65 -7.24
N SER A 547 21.86 8.55 -6.51
CA SER A 547 20.89 7.51 -6.84
C SER A 547 20.04 7.17 -5.61
N LEU A 548 18.87 6.56 -5.86
CA LEU A 548 18.02 6.05 -4.78
C LEU A 548 18.74 5.00 -3.91
N ALA A 549 19.69 4.26 -4.49
CA ALA A 549 20.47 3.25 -3.78
C ALA A 549 21.47 3.87 -2.79
N ASP A 550 21.82 5.15 -2.90
CA ASP A 550 22.76 5.82 -1.98
C ASP A 550 22.10 6.29 -0.70
N LEU A 551 20.78 6.51 -0.75
CA LEU A 551 20.02 7.08 0.35
C LEU A 551 20.08 6.19 1.61
N PRO A 552 20.14 6.80 2.81
CA PRO A 552 20.03 6.07 4.09
C PRO A 552 18.56 5.73 4.37
N VAL A 553 18.00 4.84 3.55
CA VAL A 553 16.58 4.45 3.59
C VAL A 553 16.39 2.93 3.56
N ALA A 554 15.26 2.47 4.06
CA ALA A 554 14.87 1.05 4.02
C ALA A 554 13.36 0.89 3.85
N GLY A 555 12.93 -0.19 3.19
CA GLY A 555 11.55 -0.62 3.05
C GLY A 555 11.24 -1.82 3.94
N CYS A 556 9.98 -1.98 4.36
CA CYS A 556 9.53 -3.18 5.05
C CYS A 556 8.06 -3.50 4.78
N ALA A 557 7.73 -4.78 4.62
CA ALA A 557 6.36 -5.28 4.67
C ALA A 557 6.25 -6.39 5.73
N PRO A 558 6.06 -6.03 7.01
CA PRO A 558 6.23 -6.96 8.12
C PRO A 558 5.09 -7.97 8.22
N GLU A 559 3.86 -7.62 7.81
CA GLU A 559 2.71 -8.52 7.82
C GLU A 559 2.11 -8.76 6.42
N TRP A 560 2.96 -8.82 5.42
CA TRP A 560 2.56 -9.01 4.02
C TRP A 560 1.78 -10.31 3.78
N MET A 561 0.93 -10.32 2.75
CA MET A 561 0.19 -11.52 2.32
C MET A 561 -0.04 -11.61 0.81
N SER A 562 -0.23 -10.48 0.13
CA SER A 562 -0.65 -10.45 -1.27
C SER A 562 0.53 -10.46 -2.25
N GLU A 563 0.29 -10.96 -3.46
CA GLU A 563 1.16 -10.81 -4.62
C GLU A 563 1.50 -9.34 -4.93
N LYS A 564 0.56 -8.41 -4.70
CA LYS A 564 0.80 -6.95 -4.78
C LYS A 564 1.94 -6.49 -3.88
N ALA A 565 2.07 -7.06 -2.69
CA ALA A 565 3.17 -6.72 -1.78
C ALA A 565 4.53 -7.19 -2.32
N LEU A 566 4.59 -8.36 -2.99
CA LEU A 566 5.80 -8.84 -3.64
C LEU A 566 6.20 -7.97 -4.83
N ALA A 567 5.22 -7.50 -5.63
CA ALA A 567 5.47 -6.52 -6.69
C ALA A 567 6.02 -5.20 -6.10
N ILE A 568 5.41 -4.69 -5.02
CA ILE A 568 5.89 -3.50 -4.28
C ILE A 568 7.32 -3.66 -3.81
N GLY A 569 7.61 -4.74 -3.08
CA GLY A 569 8.96 -4.98 -2.59
C GLY A 569 9.96 -5.14 -3.74
N GLN A 570 9.57 -5.77 -4.86
CA GLN A 570 10.46 -5.94 -6.00
C GLN A 570 10.75 -4.61 -6.71
N TYR A 571 9.78 -3.70 -6.85
CA TYR A 571 10.08 -2.40 -7.45
C TYR A 571 10.87 -1.49 -6.51
N PHE A 572 10.71 -1.61 -5.18
CA PHE A 572 11.60 -0.96 -4.21
C PHE A 572 13.03 -1.49 -4.35
N VAL A 573 13.21 -2.82 -4.38
CA VAL A 573 14.51 -3.45 -4.59
C VAL A 573 15.13 -3.04 -5.92
N ALA A 574 14.39 -3.12 -7.03
CA ALA A 574 14.87 -2.71 -8.36
C ALA A 574 15.19 -1.20 -8.44
N SER A 575 14.57 -0.39 -7.58
CA SER A 575 14.86 1.04 -7.45
C SER A 575 16.05 1.35 -6.55
N GLY A 576 16.67 0.37 -5.88
CA GLY A 576 17.82 0.61 -5.00
C GLY A 576 17.55 0.44 -3.50
N VAL A 577 16.31 0.18 -3.09
CA VAL A 577 15.90 0.20 -1.68
C VAL A 577 16.00 -1.18 -1.05
N TYR A 578 16.72 -1.29 0.07
CA TYR A 578 16.73 -2.51 0.89
C TYR A 578 15.35 -2.79 1.49
N THR A 579 14.78 -3.98 1.25
CA THR A 579 13.39 -4.28 1.61
C THR A 579 13.27 -5.55 2.44
N VAL A 580 12.72 -5.44 3.66
CA VAL A 580 12.59 -6.55 4.63
C VAL A 580 11.16 -7.08 4.74
N PHE A 581 10.97 -8.40 4.66
CA PHE A 581 9.66 -9.06 4.79
C PHE A 581 9.55 -9.85 6.11
N GLY A 582 8.39 -9.75 6.78
CA GLY A 582 8.25 -10.21 8.18
C GLY A 582 7.67 -11.61 8.43
N ILE A 583 7.04 -12.26 7.43
CA ILE A 583 6.33 -13.55 7.61
C ILE A 583 6.93 -14.64 6.73
N GLY A 584 8.24 -14.55 6.51
CA GLY A 584 8.98 -15.39 5.58
C GLY A 584 8.92 -14.88 4.15
N PHE A 585 9.56 -15.63 3.27
CA PHE A 585 9.77 -15.28 1.87
C PHE A 585 9.76 -16.56 1.01
N PRO A 586 9.15 -16.56 -0.20
CA PRO A 586 8.97 -17.76 -1.02
C PRO A 586 10.27 -18.19 -1.73
N SER A 587 11.32 -18.53 -0.96
CA SER A 587 12.62 -18.99 -1.44
C SER A 587 13.32 -19.88 -0.41
N ILE A 588 14.15 -20.81 -0.86
CA ILE A 588 14.93 -21.68 0.01
C ILE A 588 16.34 -21.09 0.23
N LYS A 589 16.75 -20.95 1.49
CA LYS A 589 18.09 -20.48 1.87
C LYS A 589 19.20 -21.33 1.23
N ASP A 590 20.36 -20.72 0.97
CA ASP A 590 21.56 -21.33 0.39
C ASP A 590 21.42 -21.83 -1.07
N THR A 591 20.27 -21.60 -1.71
CA THR A 591 20.10 -21.79 -3.16
C THR A 591 20.64 -20.59 -3.94
N LYS A 592 21.01 -20.79 -5.21
CA LYS A 592 21.58 -19.72 -6.05
C LYS A 592 20.61 -18.57 -6.24
N PHE A 593 19.33 -18.87 -6.45
CA PHE A 593 18.29 -17.86 -6.58
C PHE A 593 18.09 -17.06 -5.29
N HIS A 594 18.10 -17.71 -4.13
CA HIS A 594 18.04 -17.01 -2.84
C HIS A 594 19.25 -16.09 -2.65
N ASN A 595 20.47 -16.60 -2.91
CA ASN A 595 21.68 -15.79 -2.77
C ASN A 595 21.68 -14.58 -3.74
N LEU A 596 21.09 -14.72 -4.92
CA LEU A 596 20.87 -13.58 -5.82
C LEU A 596 19.98 -12.53 -5.15
N LEU A 597 18.82 -12.91 -4.62
CA LEU A 597 17.85 -11.97 -4.01
C LEU A 597 18.39 -11.25 -2.77
N PHE A 598 19.10 -11.98 -1.90
CA PHE A 598 19.51 -11.49 -0.58
C PHE A 598 20.91 -10.88 -0.52
N ASP A 599 21.74 -11.07 -1.56
CA ASP A 599 23.09 -10.48 -1.65
C ASP A 599 23.50 -10.06 -3.07
N GLY A 600 23.15 -10.84 -4.09
CA GLY A 600 23.58 -10.62 -5.47
C GLY A 600 23.04 -9.33 -6.10
N LEU A 601 21.79 -8.97 -5.83
CA LEU A 601 21.16 -7.75 -6.37
C LEU A 601 21.86 -6.47 -5.89
N GLU A 602 22.27 -6.39 -4.61
CA GLU A 602 22.99 -5.23 -4.08
C GLU A 602 24.34 -5.02 -4.79
N LYS A 603 25.00 -6.09 -5.20
CA LYS A 603 26.26 -6.02 -5.96
C LYS A 603 26.07 -5.51 -7.40
N GLN A 604 24.84 -5.56 -7.92
CA GLN A 604 24.46 -5.04 -9.23
C GLN A 604 24.04 -3.56 -9.16
N GLY A 605 24.08 -2.93 -7.98
CA GLY A 605 23.67 -1.54 -7.78
C GLY A 605 22.19 -1.36 -7.42
N TYR A 606 21.44 -2.46 -7.29
CA TYR A 606 20.07 -2.44 -6.78
C TYR A 606 20.02 -2.43 -5.25
N GLY A 607 18.80 -2.49 -4.71
CA GLY A 607 18.57 -2.90 -3.34
C GLY A 607 18.76 -4.41 -3.18
N LYS A 608 18.31 -4.95 -2.05
CA LYS A 608 18.25 -6.38 -1.80
C LYS A 608 17.10 -6.73 -0.89
N TRP A 609 16.81 -8.03 -0.81
CA TRP A 609 15.81 -8.56 0.10
C TRP A 609 16.39 -8.82 1.49
N GLY A 610 15.54 -8.69 2.50
CA GLY A 610 15.75 -9.14 3.87
C GLY A 610 14.52 -9.92 4.35
N THR A 611 14.72 -10.83 5.30
CA THR A 611 13.62 -11.53 5.94
C THR A 611 13.98 -11.84 7.38
N ALA A 612 13.07 -11.55 8.29
CA ALA A 612 13.13 -11.92 9.69
C ALA A 612 11.69 -11.98 10.22
N SER A 613 11.43 -12.66 11.33
CA SER A 613 10.08 -12.75 11.92
C SER A 613 9.94 -11.98 13.23
N ASP A 614 11.07 -11.72 13.90
CA ASP A 614 11.08 -10.89 15.10
C ASP A 614 11.09 -9.40 14.71
N PRO A 615 10.14 -8.57 15.20
CA PRO A 615 10.09 -7.15 14.86
C PRO A 615 11.36 -6.38 15.25
N ILE A 616 12.04 -6.78 16.33
CA ILE A 616 13.26 -6.10 16.78
C ILE A 616 14.45 -6.48 15.88
N GLU A 617 14.54 -7.75 15.45
CA GLU A 617 15.49 -8.17 14.42
C GLU A 617 15.28 -7.42 13.11
N ILE A 618 14.03 -7.29 12.64
CA ILE A 618 13.70 -6.49 11.45
C ILE A 618 14.19 -5.05 11.61
N ALA A 619 13.89 -4.41 12.75
CA ALA A 619 14.33 -3.04 13.04
C ALA A 619 15.86 -2.93 12.99
N ARG A 620 16.58 -3.86 13.62
CA ARG A 620 18.05 -3.91 13.62
C ARG A 620 18.62 -4.07 12.22
N MET A 621 18.02 -4.92 11.39
CA MET A 621 18.44 -5.10 9.99
C MET A 621 18.28 -3.80 9.19
N MET A 622 17.16 -3.10 9.35
CA MET A 622 16.90 -1.82 8.69
C MET A 622 17.84 -0.72 9.18
N ILE A 623 18.01 -0.57 10.50
CA ILE A 623 18.91 0.41 11.10
C ILE A 623 20.37 0.16 10.67
N ALA A 624 20.82 -1.10 10.68
CA ALA A 624 22.16 -1.45 10.22
C ALA A 624 22.39 -1.13 8.74
N HIS A 625 21.36 -1.31 7.90
CA HIS A 625 21.43 -0.89 6.49
C HIS A 625 21.52 0.64 6.36
N ILE A 626 20.67 1.38 7.09
CA ILE A 626 20.69 2.84 7.13
C ILE A 626 22.08 3.34 7.57
N ASP A 627 22.63 2.81 8.65
CA ASP A 627 23.94 3.19 9.17
C ASP A 627 25.07 2.84 8.18
N LYS A 628 24.99 1.71 7.47
CA LYS A 628 25.91 1.38 6.38
C LYS A 628 25.88 2.45 5.29
N LYS A 629 24.69 2.91 4.87
CA LYS A 629 24.53 3.96 3.85
C LYS A 629 25.05 5.31 4.34
N ARG A 630 24.74 5.69 5.59
CA ARG A 630 25.31 6.89 6.23
C ARG A 630 26.84 6.89 6.20
N LYS A 631 27.47 5.75 6.51
CA LYS A 631 28.93 5.59 6.47
C LYS A 631 29.48 5.72 5.05
N GLN A 632 28.79 5.16 4.05
CA GLN A 632 29.17 5.29 2.64
C GLN A 632 29.10 6.75 2.16
N LEU A 633 28.15 7.53 2.69
CA LEU A 633 28.01 8.96 2.45
C LEU A 633 28.96 9.84 3.29
N GLY A 634 29.66 9.26 4.28
CA GLY A 634 30.55 10.00 5.19
C GLY A 634 29.83 10.88 6.21
N ILE A 635 28.56 10.60 6.52
CA ILE A 635 27.72 11.36 7.47
C ILE A 635 27.51 10.60 8.80
N ASP A 636 28.37 9.62 9.09
CA ASP A 636 28.38 8.85 10.34
C ASP A 636 29.19 9.53 11.46
N LYS A 637 29.94 10.58 11.14
CA LYS A 637 30.77 11.33 12.08
C LYS A 637 30.07 12.58 12.57
N THR A 638 30.17 12.86 13.86
CA THR A 638 29.77 14.15 14.44
C THR A 638 30.64 15.23 13.78
N ARG A 639 30.03 16.11 12.96
CA ARG A 639 30.75 17.30 12.51
C ARG A 639 31.04 18.14 13.74
N GLU A 640 32.32 18.39 14.01
CA GLU A 640 32.74 19.41 14.96
C GLU A 640 32.04 20.71 14.54
N ARG A 641 31.27 21.33 15.44
CA ARG A 641 30.72 22.66 15.20
C ARG A 641 31.90 23.61 15.11
N THR A 642 32.41 23.86 13.91
CA THR A 642 33.33 24.97 13.68
C THR A 642 32.53 26.24 13.91
N LEU A 643 32.70 26.85 15.09
CA LEU A 643 32.27 28.22 15.33
C LEU A 643 33.12 29.09 14.40
N VAL A 644 32.63 29.32 13.18
CA VAL A 644 33.23 30.27 12.25
C VAL A 644 33.26 31.63 12.94
N ASP A 645 34.46 32.09 13.23
CA ASP A 645 34.65 33.39 13.86
C ASP A 645 34.43 34.51 12.83
N MET A 646 34.49 35.77 13.29
CA MET A 646 34.26 36.91 12.40
C MET A 646 35.37 37.08 11.34
N SER A 647 36.54 36.45 11.51
CA SER A 647 37.60 36.41 10.50
C SER A 647 37.27 35.40 9.41
N ASP A 648 36.86 34.19 9.76
CA ASP A 648 36.48 33.15 8.79
C ASP A 648 35.33 33.61 7.86
N ARG A 649 34.40 34.42 8.41
CA ARG A 649 33.30 35.02 7.63
C ARG A 649 33.75 36.12 6.66
N ARG A 650 34.88 36.80 6.93
CA ARG A 650 35.42 37.82 6.03
C ARG A 650 36.15 37.19 4.85
N ASP A 651 36.85 36.08 5.08
CA ASP A 651 37.58 35.37 4.02
C ASP A 651 36.64 34.59 3.07
N LEU A 652 35.44 34.22 3.53
CA LEU A 652 34.38 33.66 2.67
C LEU A 652 33.68 34.72 1.79
N ALA A 653 33.87 36.01 2.07
CA ALA A 653 33.24 37.12 1.36
C ALA A 653 34.20 37.89 0.42
N SER A 654 35.48 37.48 0.38
CA SER A 654 36.49 37.91 -0.58
C SER A 654 36.68 36.88 -1.68
#